data_AF-A0A4Y8MRJ6-F1
#
_entry.id   AF-A0A4Y8MRJ6-F1
#
_cell.length_a   1.000
_cell.length_b   1.000
_cell.length_c   1.000
_cell.angle_alpha   90.00
_cell.angle_beta   90.00
_cell.angle_gamma   90.00
#
_symmetry.space_group_name_H-M   'P 1'
#
loop_
_entity.id
_entity.type
_entity.pdbx_description
1 polymer ?
#
loop_
_entity_poly.entity_id
_entity_poly.type
_entity_poly.pdbx_seq_one_letter_code
_entity_poly.pdbx_strand_id
1 'polypeptide(L)'
;MASLNKASLASSMQTVRDVAQSRRTRRVITGLLIFVVLFGLLGFFAAPPLIRHIAEQQLSKQLDRPATIGRIALNPYTLKLEADRVHIGERGGAGDFVDISRLIVQPSWSSLFRAAPIIDEVQLDSPRFHIVRYDAQRFNFTDLIEKFSKQPAKPDSKPTLFSVSNIRLENGQITFDDKLLSTTHVVDQWKLGIPFIATLPSKTDIFVEPLLRARIDGSPLAIDGRTKPFAASRESEVSLRFDGLDVPRLMSYVPTKLPVIVQSGKLSTDLKLNFVVSNDAPSLRVAGTVDMNDVDVQDQSKAPFFAARALHVAAATLEPLKSLYHFDEIRIDAPTANLARDKDGVVSVEKMFAPAPASEAAAAQPRASAPLAASGSSAAEKTAPPLDLSIKRLVLNDGTVNVHDNAAARPVDVGLQKLAVTLTDFSTLASAPAHYTLNTDFKDAGGSLGVAGAFGLVAKTASAKVDVKSVKLPLLQPYIDTATVAQITDGALSATANVGANWSKSPVAVMVTDSQLDLQSLKVAARDSKNPLISLAQGSVKVRQVDVAARNAEIASVDTTGLAVDAQRLKDGSINLAALAGQREAAPQRTAIHAVKKAQAEGPAWHYKIGELNLKDATANFTDNTTPQPVKLNITPLQLKVQNVSDDLSRPLPVDLQATLNKKGTLGVKGDVTATPLKVAVKVNANRLDAAAFEPYFGSKLNAVVASALLNANGDLTLNQAKSLKANYHGDLALVEVRMLDKATSDPFAGWGSLALSNLKADYDEHGTVVDAGRVTFTKFYGRVLLDAQGKLNLKDVVAHETGAAQSLTRDKSGAEPVPLTPQPASAVAAAPASSAAPATVTAATPPSSPVKLHFGQLVLQQGRVTYTDNFIKPNYTANLVNIQGTVGAFGTQSTTDAPVDIAAKLAANGPVSIRGTVNPLIAKPALDLTAVAHDIELTNLTPYSAKYAGYPITKGKLNVDLHYKLANDQLDANNHIFIDQLTFGDHVDNDTATKLPVRLAISLLKNSRGEIDVNLPVSGSLSNPEFSIGGLIWHAVLNLLQKAVTAPFSLIANAFGGKGEELGYVEFEPGSAKLTDADNQKLDTIVKALSDKPSIRMDLIGRVDPAVDEPALRTGYVDRLVKQQKIKDVVGNGESVDLSTVTVDPKDYDKYLSKAYKSVDFKKPRNFVGLTKSLPDDEMKSALAANAPIDDASLRQLAQQRAQSVQQYLDGKIDSSRVFIVAPKLNADGIKDKGATTRVDFGLK
;
A
#
# COMPACT_ATOMS: atom_id res chain seq x y z
N MET A 1 44.69 -20.24 -94.60
CA MET A 1 45.68 -20.31 -95.70
C MET A 1 45.41 -21.55 -96.54
N ALA A 2 44.99 -21.35 -97.79
CA ALA A 2 45.13 -22.27 -98.91
C ALA A 2 44.94 -21.39 -100.18
N SER A 3 45.96 -21.31 -101.01
CA SER A 3 46.02 -20.43 -102.19
C SER A 3 45.04 -20.90 -103.27
N LEU A 4 44.07 -20.06 -103.60
CA LEU A 4 43.19 -20.25 -104.76
C LEU A 4 43.96 -19.98 -106.06
N ASN A 5 44.07 -21.03 -106.87
CA ASN A 5 44.83 -21.08 -108.11
C ASN A 5 44.10 -20.29 -109.21
N LYS A 6 44.77 -19.29 -109.82
CA LYS A 6 44.18 -18.39 -110.85
C LYS A 6 43.72 -19.11 -112.13
N ALA A 7 44.12 -20.37 -112.33
CA ALA A 7 43.79 -21.17 -113.51
C ALA A 7 42.39 -21.82 -113.47
N SER A 8 41.75 -21.99 -112.31
CA SER A 8 40.40 -22.61 -112.23
C SER A 8 39.25 -21.61 -112.42
N LEU A 9 39.53 -20.31 -112.38
CA LEU A 9 38.55 -19.22 -112.59
C LEU A 9 38.36 -18.87 -114.07
N ALA A 10 39.32 -19.17 -114.95
CA ALA A 10 39.20 -18.88 -116.38
C ALA A 10 38.35 -19.93 -117.13
N SER A 11 38.46 -21.23 -116.79
CA SER A 11 37.70 -22.30 -117.46
C SER A 11 36.22 -22.35 -117.05
N SER A 12 35.91 -21.89 -115.83
CA SER A 12 34.54 -21.75 -115.34
C SER A 12 33.85 -20.49 -115.88
N MET A 13 34.58 -19.43 -116.27
CA MET A 13 33.99 -18.28 -116.98
C MET A 13 33.72 -18.52 -118.46
N GLN A 14 34.48 -19.40 -119.14
CA GLN A 14 34.21 -19.75 -120.55
C GLN A 14 32.99 -20.66 -120.71
N THR A 15 32.80 -21.63 -119.82
CA THR A 15 31.59 -22.49 -119.81
C THR A 15 30.31 -21.72 -119.48
N VAL A 16 30.39 -20.66 -118.66
CA VAL A 16 29.25 -19.76 -118.42
C VAL A 16 28.96 -18.87 -119.64
N ARG A 17 29.97 -18.49 -120.43
CA ARG A 17 29.80 -17.66 -121.64
C ARG A 17 29.14 -18.43 -122.80
N ASP A 18 29.48 -19.72 -122.98
CA ASP A 18 28.88 -20.56 -124.01
C ASP A 18 27.44 -21.01 -123.66
N VAL A 19 27.15 -21.24 -122.38
CA VAL A 19 25.78 -21.51 -121.93
C VAL A 19 24.91 -20.25 -122.05
N ALA A 20 25.46 -19.05 -121.85
CA ALA A 20 24.72 -17.79 -122.02
C ALA A 20 24.39 -17.43 -123.49
N GLN A 21 25.13 -17.94 -124.48
CA GLN A 21 24.92 -17.63 -125.91
C GLN A 21 24.00 -18.63 -126.65
N SER A 22 23.54 -19.71 -126.01
CA SER A 22 22.64 -20.69 -126.66
C SER A 22 21.24 -20.10 -126.95
N ARG A 23 20.64 -20.43 -128.11
CA ARG A 23 19.26 -19.99 -128.48
C ARG A 23 18.20 -20.47 -127.47
N ARG A 24 18.42 -21.64 -126.83
CA ARG A 24 17.55 -22.16 -125.76
C ARG A 24 17.65 -21.29 -124.51
N THR A 25 18.87 -20.93 -124.11
CA THR A 25 19.11 -20.03 -122.97
C THR A 25 18.53 -18.64 -123.23
N ARG A 26 18.68 -18.07 -124.44
CA ARG A 26 18.11 -16.75 -124.78
C ARG A 26 16.58 -16.74 -124.76
N ARG A 27 15.92 -17.82 -125.20
CA ARG A 27 14.44 -17.98 -125.09
C ARG A 27 13.99 -18.15 -123.65
N VAL A 28 14.73 -18.91 -122.85
CA VAL A 28 14.46 -19.07 -121.42
C VAL A 28 14.66 -17.75 -120.68
N ILE A 29 15.75 -17.01 -120.93
CA ILE A 29 16.00 -15.68 -120.34
C ILE A 29 14.92 -14.68 -120.77
N THR A 30 14.57 -14.60 -122.05
CA THR A 30 13.53 -13.68 -122.53
C THR A 30 12.16 -14.05 -121.96
N GLY A 31 11.82 -15.34 -121.90
CA GLY A 31 10.59 -15.81 -121.27
C GLY A 31 10.55 -15.54 -119.77
N LEU A 32 11.67 -15.67 -119.07
CA LEU A 32 11.82 -15.34 -117.65
C LEU A 32 11.69 -13.82 -117.42
N LEU A 33 12.26 -13.00 -118.30
CA LEU A 33 12.18 -11.53 -118.22
C LEU A 33 10.74 -11.03 -118.50
N ILE A 34 10.08 -11.59 -119.51
CA ILE A 34 8.65 -11.35 -119.76
C ILE A 34 7.84 -11.78 -118.55
N PHE A 35 8.10 -12.97 -118.00
CA PHE A 35 7.42 -13.45 -116.81
C PHE A 35 7.63 -12.52 -115.61
N VAL A 36 8.85 -12.06 -115.33
CA VAL A 36 9.16 -11.13 -114.22
C VAL A 36 8.45 -9.78 -114.39
N VAL A 37 8.38 -9.24 -115.61
CA VAL A 37 7.68 -7.97 -115.91
C VAL A 37 6.17 -8.16 -115.80
N LEU A 38 5.61 -9.23 -116.36
CA LEU A 38 4.18 -9.51 -116.39
C LEU A 38 3.68 -9.88 -114.98
N PHE A 39 4.49 -10.62 -114.21
CA PHE A 39 4.29 -10.88 -112.78
C PHE A 39 4.35 -9.58 -111.96
N GLY A 40 5.26 -8.66 -112.27
CA GLY A 40 5.32 -7.32 -111.68
C GLY A 40 4.06 -6.51 -111.96
N LEU A 41 3.64 -6.40 -113.22
CA LEU A 41 2.45 -5.64 -113.63
C LEU A 41 1.17 -6.20 -112.99
N LEU A 42 0.97 -7.53 -113.03
CA LEU A 42 -0.17 -8.17 -112.38
C LEU A 42 -0.12 -8.01 -110.86
N GLY A 43 1.06 -8.18 -110.25
CA GLY A 43 1.25 -8.08 -108.81
C GLY A 43 1.10 -6.68 -108.23
N PHE A 44 1.52 -5.63 -108.95
CA PHE A 44 1.41 -4.24 -108.48
C PHE A 44 0.03 -3.61 -108.77
N PHE A 45 -0.64 -3.97 -109.87
CA PHE A 45 -1.86 -3.27 -110.30
C PHE A 45 -3.13 -4.13 -110.24
N ALA A 46 -3.07 -5.41 -110.60
CA ALA A 46 -4.25 -6.29 -110.59
C ALA A 46 -4.47 -6.95 -109.22
N ALA A 47 -3.39 -7.35 -108.54
CA ALA A 47 -3.48 -8.06 -107.27
C ALA A 47 -4.03 -7.20 -106.12
N PRO A 48 -3.65 -5.92 -105.90
CA PRO A 48 -4.17 -5.18 -104.74
C PRO A 48 -5.70 -5.00 -104.68
N PRO A 49 -6.42 -4.59 -105.75
CA PRO A 49 -7.88 -4.49 -105.70
C PRO A 49 -8.55 -5.87 -105.59
N LEU A 50 -7.97 -6.90 -106.20
CA LEU A 50 -8.47 -8.28 -106.11
C LEU A 50 -8.31 -8.84 -104.69
N ILE A 51 -7.13 -8.68 -104.09
CA ILE A 51 -6.85 -9.07 -102.70
C ILE A 51 -7.78 -8.31 -101.77
N ARG A 52 -8.05 -7.02 -102.00
CA ARG A 52 -8.98 -6.24 -101.17
C ARG A 52 -10.38 -6.84 -101.19
N HIS A 53 -10.96 -7.02 -102.38
CA HIS A 53 -12.32 -7.56 -102.50
C HIS A 53 -12.45 -8.97 -101.91
N ILE A 54 -11.48 -9.85 -102.22
CA ILE A 54 -11.47 -11.22 -101.70
C ILE A 54 -11.25 -11.24 -100.19
N ALA A 55 -10.31 -10.43 -99.67
CA ALA A 55 -10.04 -10.37 -98.24
C ALA A 55 -11.23 -9.82 -97.47
N GLU A 56 -11.89 -8.74 -97.90
CA GLU A 56 -13.09 -8.21 -97.27
C GLU A 56 -14.22 -9.26 -97.24
N GLN A 57 -14.46 -9.94 -98.37
CA GLN A 57 -15.49 -10.98 -98.46
C GLN A 57 -15.17 -12.21 -97.58
N GLN A 58 -13.92 -12.68 -97.62
CA GLN A 58 -13.48 -13.86 -96.85
C GLN A 58 -13.38 -13.55 -95.36
N LEU A 59 -12.80 -12.40 -94.96
CA LEU A 59 -12.75 -11.98 -93.57
C LEU A 59 -14.17 -11.84 -93.03
N SER A 60 -15.08 -11.20 -93.79
CA SER A 60 -16.45 -11.03 -93.31
C SER A 60 -17.20 -12.35 -93.14
N LYS A 61 -16.99 -13.29 -94.08
CA LYS A 61 -17.60 -14.62 -94.05
C LYS A 61 -16.98 -15.54 -92.98
N GLN A 62 -15.67 -15.49 -92.78
CA GLN A 62 -14.99 -16.34 -91.80
C GLN A 62 -15.23 -15.84 -90.37
N LEU A 63 -15.27 -14.53 -90.17
CA LEU A 63 -15.47 -13.90 -88.85
C LEU A 63 -16.95 -13.65 -88.50
N ASP A 64 -17.89 -13.88 -89.42
CA ASP A 64 -19.32 -13.54 -89.28
C ASP A 64 -19.55 -12.07 -88.83
N ARG A 65 -18.69 -11.17 -89.29
CA ARG A 65 -18.61 -9.74 -88.90
C ARG A 65 -18.30 -8.88 -90.12
N PRO A 66 -18.83 -7.67 -90.26
CA PRO A 66 -18.48 -6.81 -91.39
C PRO A 66 -17.00 -6.40 -91.30
N ALA A 67 -16.20 -6.73 -92.32
CA ALA A 67 -14.80 -6.35 -92.43
C ALA A 67 -14.57 -5.46 -93.66
N THR A 68 -13.89 -4.33 -93.47
CA THR A 68 -13.54 -3.40 -94.55
C THR A 68 -12.05 -3.08 -94.51
N ILE A 69 -11.44 -2.87 -95.68
CA ILE A 69 -10.03 -2.50 -95.80
C ILE A 69 -9.94 -1.22 -96.63
N GLY A 70 -9.28 -0.18 -96.12
CA GLY A 70 -9.16 1.09 -96.83
C GLY A 70 -8.31 1.00 -98.10
N ARG A 71 -7.07 0.50 -97.97
CA ARG A 71 -6.11 0.36 -99.07
C ARG A 71 -5.29 -0.92 -98.90
N ILE A 72 -4.96 -1.59 -100.01
CA ILE A 72 -3.96 -2.65 -100.06
C ILE A 72 -2.83 -2.23 -101.00
N ALA A 73 -1.59 -2.51 -100.61
CA ALA A 73 -0.41 -2.43 -101.46
C ALA A 73 0.35 -3.77 -101.38
N LEU A 74 0.82 -4.28 -102.53
CA LEU A 74 1.62 -5.49 -102.62
C LEU A 74 2.86 -5.21 -103.45
N ASN A 75 4.04 -5.55 -102.92
CA ASN A 75 5.26 -5.66 -103.72
C ASN A 75 5.46 -7.14 -104.10
N PRO A 76 5.19 -7.56 -105.34
CA PRO A 76 5.27 -8.97 -105.75
C PRO A 76 6.69 -9.53 -105.72
N TYR A 77 7.73 -8.70 -105.81
CA TYR A 77 9.12 -9.17 -105.77
C TYR A 77 9.59 -9.48 -104.35
N THR A 78 9.20 -8.66 -103.37
CA THR A 78 9.53 -8.87 -101.95
C THR A 78 8.42 -9.60 -101.18
N LEU A 79 7.28 -9.84 -101.82
CA LEU A 79 6.02 -10.33 -101.22
C LEU A 79 5.47 -9.45 -100.09
N LYS A 80 5.96 -8.21 -99.92
CA LYS A 80 5.48 -7.32 -98.85
C LYS A 80 4.05 -6.86 -99.14
N LEU A 81 3.11 -7.27 -98.29
CA LEU A 81 1.71 -6.87 -98.30
C LEU A 81 1.47 -5.84 -97.19
N GLU A 82 0.87 -4.70 -97.55
CA GLU A 82 0.48 -3.63 -96.63
C GLU A 82 -1.03 -3.36 -96.77
N ALA A 83 -1.75 -3.35 -95.66
CA ALA A 83 -3.18 -3.07 -95.60
C ALA A 83 -3.45 -1.93 -94.62
N ASP A 84 -4.00 -0.82 -95.13
CA ASP A 84 -4.32 0.38 -94.35
C ASP A 84 -5.81 0.43 -93.99
N ARG A 85 -6.11 0.93 -92.78
CA ARG A 85 -7.47 1.10 -92.23
C ARG A 85 -8.29 -0.19 -92.36
N VAL A 86 -7.82 -1.25 -91.70
CA VAL A 86 -8.56 -2.50 -91.58
C VAL A 86 -9.53 -2.36 -90.41
N HIS A 87 -10.83 -2.38 -90.69
CA HIS A 87 -11.89 -2.28 -89.71
C HIS A 87 -12.71 -3.57 -89.70
N ILE A 88 -12.96 -4.12 -88.51
CA ILE A 88 -13.82 -5.26 -88.25
C ILE A 88 -14.86 -4.81 -87.23
N GLY A 89 -16.13 -4.78 -87.65
CA GLY A 89 -17.25 -4.39 -86.78
C GLY A 89 -17.76 -5.55 -85.92
N GLU A 90 -18.66 -5.22 -85.00
CA GLU A 90 -19.28 -6.21 -84.12
C GLU A 90 -20.32 -7.10 -84.82
N ARG A 91 -20.60 -8.25 -84.19
CA ARG A 91 -21.62 -9.19 -84.66
C ARG A 91 -23.01 -8.52 -84.58
N GLY A 92 -23.61 -8.25 -85.73
CA GLY A 92 -24.89 -7.51 -85.83
C GLY A 92 -24.77 -6.11 -86.43
N GLY A 93 -23.55 -5.64 -86.73
CA GLY A 93 -23.29 -4.46 -87.56
C GLY A 93 -23.26 -3.11 -86.84
N ALA A 94 -23.49 -3.06 -85.53
CA ALA A 94 -23.36 -1.85 -84.72
C ALA A 94 -22.24 -2.04 -83.67
N GLY A 95 -21.20 -1.20 -83.75
CA GLY A 95 -20.06 -1.18 -82.83
C GLY A 95 -18.73 -1.60 -83.47
N ASP A 96 -17.64 -1.14 -82.88
CA ASP A 96 -16.26 -1.43 -83.31
C ASP A 96 -15.75 -2.68 -82.56
N PHE A 97 -15.14 -3.64 -83.27
CA PHE A 97 -14.52 -4.82 -82.64
C PHE A 97 -12.99 -4.75 -82.73
N VAL A 98 -12.45 -4.58 -83.95
CA VAL A 98 -11.01 -4.41 -84.20
C VAL A 98 -10.78 -3.36 -85.29
N ASP A 99 -9.95 -2.36 -84.98
CA ASP A 99 -9.50 -1.35 -85.93
C ASP A 99 -7.98 -1.33 -86.01
N ILE A 100 -7.42 -1.42 -87.21
CA ILE A 100 -5.96 -1.40 -87.43
C ILE A 100 -5.64 -0.31 -88.44
N SER A 101 -4.81 0.65 -88.03
CA SER A 101 -4.43 1.75 -88.92
C SER A 101 -3.58 1.25 -90.08
N ARG A 102 -2.62 0.35 -89.81
CA ARG A 102 -1.76 -0.25 -90.84
C ARG A 102 -1.28 -1.65 -90.41
N LEU A 103 -1.41 -2.62 -91.30
CA LEU A 103 -0.95 -4.00 -91.17
C LEU A 103 0.07 -4.31 -92.28
N ILE A 104 1.26 -4.78 -91.91
CA ILE A 104 2.29 -5.22 -92.84
C ILE A 104 2.55 -6.71 -92.61
N VAL A 105 2.53 -7.50 -93.68
CA VAL A 105 2.90 -8.92 -93.67
C VAL A 105 3.86 -9.18 -94.83
N GLN A 106 5.02 -9.76 -94.57
CA GLN A 106 6.00 -10.09 -95.60
C GLN A 106 6.33 -11.59 -95.59
N PRO A 107 5.60 -12.41 -96.37
CA PRO A 107 5.95 -13.80 -96.59
C PRO A 107 7.31 -13.95 -97.30
N SER A 108 8.03 -15.04 -97.02
CA SER A 108 9.32 -15.31 -97.64
C SER A 108 9.19 -16.28 -98.82
N TRP A 109 9.86 -15.99 -99.94
CA TRP A 109 9.98 -16.95 -101.07
C TRP A 109 10.63 -18.28 -100.64
N SER A 110 11.41 -18.27 -99.56
CA SER A 110 12.01 -19.47 -98.96
C SER A 110 10.96 -20.51 -98.51
N SER A 111 9.70 -20.08 -98.27
CA SER A 111 8.60 -20.95 -97.88
C SER A 111 8.33 -22.06 -98.90
N LEU A 112 8.43 -21.75 -100.19
CA LEU A 112 8.21 -22.72 -101.28
C LEU A 112 9.31 -23.78 -101.33
N PHE A 113 10.55 -23.39 -101.04
CA PHE A 113 11.71 -24.29 -101.06
C PHE A 113 11.83 -25.15 -99.80
N ARG A 114 11.35 -24.65 -98.66
CA ARG A 114 11.40 -25.34 -97.36
C ARG A 114 10.12 -26.11 -97.02
N ALA A 115 9.10 -26.05 -97.88
CA ALA A 115 7.79 -26.67 -97.68
C ALA A 115 7.17 -26.33 -96.30
N ALA A 116 7.45 -25.12 -95.80
CA ALA A 116 6.98 -24.63 -94.51
C ALA A 116 6.64 -23.13 -94.66
N PRO A 117 5.55 -22.64 -94.06
CA PRO A 117 5.24 -21.20 -94.07
C PRO A 117 6.32 -20.42 -93.30
N ILE A 118 7.00 -19.52 -94.01
CA ILE A 118 8.02 -18.61 -93.48
C ILE A 118 7.58 -17.17 -93.76
N ILE A 119 7.47 -16.38 -92.70
CA ILE A 119 7.11 -14.96 -92.75
C ILE A 119 8.28 -14.16 -92.17
N ASP A 120 8.83 -13.23 -92.94
CA ASP A 120 10.00 -12.42 -92.56
C ASP A 120 9.62 -11.25 -91.63
N GLU A 121 8.40 -10.72 -91.75
CA GLU A 121 7.90 -9.59 -90.95
C GLU A 121 6.37 -9.63 -90.78
N VAL A 122 5.90 -9.31 -89.57
CA VAL A 122 4.49 -9.01 -89.25
C VAL A 122 4.46 -7.76 -88.39
N GLN A 123 3.89 -6.66 -88.89
CA GLN A 123 3.79 -5.41 -88.14
C GLN A 123 2.36 -4.89 -88.09
N LEU A 124 1.86 -4.61 -86.89
CA LEU A 124 0.59 -3.94 -86.63
C LEU A 124 0.88 -2.56 -86.03
N ASP A 125 0.38 -1.49 -86.65
CA ASP A 125 0.53 -0.13 -86.16
C ASP A 125 -0.82 0.46 -85.76
N SER A 126 -0.87 0.97 -84.54
CA SER A 126 -2.02 1.56 -83.88
C SER A 126 -3.29 0.70 -83.94
N PRO A 127 -3.25 -0.59 -83.53
CA PRO A 127 -4.43 -1.42 -83.48
C PRO A 127 -5.29 -1.13 -82.23
N ARG A 128 -6.60 -1.04 -82.40
CA ARG A 128 -7.59 -0.81 -81.34
C ARG A 128 -8.50 -2.03 -81.23
N PHE A 129 -8.61 -2.57 -80.02
CA PHE A 129 -9.47 -3.71 -79.72
C PHE A 129 -10.55 -3.28 -78.73
N HIS A 130 -11.80 -3.64 -79.01
CA HIS A 130 -12.89 -3.51 -78.05
C HIS A 130 -13.30 -4.90 -77.59
N ILE A 131 -13.11 -5.19 -76.31
CA ILE A 131 -13.42 -6.49 -75.71
C ILE A 131 -14.53 -6.30 -74.69
N VAL A 132 -15.63 -7.02 -74.86
CA VAL A 132 -16.76 -7.00 -73.93
C VAL A 132 -16.89 -8.37 -73.30
N ARG A 133 -16.89 -8.43 -71.96
CA ARG A 133 -17.21 -9.64 -71.20
C ARG A 133 -18.66 -9.58 -70.76
N TYR A 134 -19.47 -10.56 -71.17
CA TYR A 134 -20.88 -10.64 -70.81
C TYR A 134 -21.10 -11.41 -69.51
N ASP A 135 -20.37 -12.50 -69.30
CA ASP A 135 -20.42 -13.32 -68.08
C ASP A 135 -19.08 -14.06 -67.84
N ALA A 136 -19.08 -15.06 -66.96
CA ALA A 136 -17.87 -15.77 -66.56
C ALA A 136 -17.10 -16.40 -67.73
N GLN A 137 -17.78 -16.86 -68.79
CA GLN A 137 -17.19 -17.62 -69.89
C GLN A 137 -17.46 -17.00 -71.28
N ARG A 138 -18.37 -16.03 -71.39
CA ARG A 138 -18.75 -15.44 -72.67
C ARG A 138 -18.22 -14.01 -72.84
N PHE A 139 -17.55 -13.80 -73.96
CA PHE A 139 -17.04 -12.53 -74.49
C PHE A 139 -17.66 -12.25 -75.85
N ASN A 140 -17.55 -11.00 -76.33
CA ASN A 140 -17.93 -10.60 -77.69
C ASN A 140 -17.21 -11.37 -78.81
N PHE A 141 -16.17 -12.14 -78.50
CA PHE A 141 -15.45 -13.01 -79.44
C PHE A 141 -15.56 -14.52 -79.13
N THR A 142 -16.30 -14.95 -78.11
CA THR A 142 -16.39 -16.39 -77.74
C THR A 142 -16.93 -17.23 -78.90
N ASP A 143 -17.85 -16.68 -79.70
CA ASP A 143 -18.38 -17.31 -80.91
C ASP A 143 -17.28 -17.63 -81.94
N LEU A 144 -16.27 -16.77 -82.07
CA LEU A 144 -15.11 -17.02 -82.93
C LEU A 144 -14.29 -18.19 -82.39
N ILE A 145 -14.03 -18.23 -81.08
CA ILE A 145 -13.27 -19.33 -80.47
C ILE A 145 -14.01 -20.66 -80.63
N GLU A 146 -15.31 -20.72 -80.36
CA GLU A 146 -16.12 -21.93 -80.54
C GLU A 146 -16.18 -22.40 -81.99
N LYS A 147 -16.19 -21.46 -82.95
CA LYS A 147 -16.19 -21.77 -84.38
C LYS A 147 -14.87 -22.42 -84.81
N PHE A 148 -13.74 -21.92 -84.32
CA PHE A 148 -12.41 -22.40 -84.70
C PHE A 148 -11.86 -23.53 -83.82
N SER A 149 -12.44 -23.83 -82.66
CA SER A 149 -11.96 -24.86 -81.72
C SER A 149 -12.54 -26.28 -81.91
N LYS A 150 -13.57 -26.46 -82.76
CA LYS A 150 -14.28 -27.74 -82.98
C LYS A 150 -13.50 -28.83 -83.74
N GLN A 151 -12.18 -28.71 -83.91
CA GLN A 151 -11.34 -29.75 -84.52
C GLN A 151 -10.31 -30.29 -83.51
N PRO A 152 -10.47 -31.54 -83.01
CA PRO A 152 -9.43 -32.18 -82.21
C PRO A 152 -8.23 -32.52 -83.09
N ALA A 153 -7.02 -32.13 -82.66
CA ALA A 153 -5.78 -32.64 -83.23
C ALA A 153 -5.64 -34.14 -82.90
N LYS A 154 -5.26 -34.97 -83.88
CA LYS A 154 -4.90 -36.37 -83.62
C LYS A 154 -3.58 -36.42 -82.81
N PRO A 155 -3.49 -37.18 -81.69
CA PRO A 155 -2.37 -37.14 -80.75
C PRO A 155 -0.98 -37.46 -81.33
N ASP A 156 -0.90 -38.21 -82.44
CA ASP A 156 0.38 -38.71 -82.99
C ASP A 156 0.93 -37.91 -84.19
N SER A 157 0.46 -36.68 -84.41
CA SER A 157 0.96 -35.86 -85.53
C SER A 157 2.26 -35.11 -85.16
N LYS A 158 3.31 -35.24 -86.00
CA LYS A 158 4.55 -34.45 -85.88
C LYS A 158 4.21 -32.95 -85.89
N PRO A 159 4.91 -32.11 -85.10
CA PRO A 159 4.61 -30.68 -85.02
C PRO A 159 4.73 -30.02 -86.38
N THR A 160 3.73 -29.22 -86.75
CA THR A 160 3.71 -28.42 -87.97
C THR A 160 4.91 -27.46 -87.98
N LEU A 161 5.73 -27.52 -89.02
CA LEU A 161 6.91 -26.68 -89.19
C LEU A 161 6.52 -25.29 -89.71
N PHE A 162 6.91 -24.23 -89.01
CA PHE A 162 6.73 -22.83 -89.45
C PHE A 162 7.80 -21.91 -88.85
N SER A 163 7.93 -20.70 -89.41
CA SER A 163 8.76 -19.61 -88.85
C SER A 163 8.13 -18.25 -89.14
N VAL A 164 7.94 -17.43 -88.12
CA VAL A 164 7.51 -16.04 -88.24
C VAL A 164 8.56 -15.17 -87.56
N SER A 165 9.15 -14.24 -88.28
CA SER A 165 10.16 -13.33 -87.77
C SER A 165 9.61 -11.91 -87.65
N ASN A 166 10.23 -11.14 -86.77
CA ASN A 166 10.05 -9.70 -86.62
C ASN A 166 8.57 -9.30 -86.45
N ILE A 167 7.93 -9.87 -85.43
CA ILE A 167 6.54 -9.58 -85.07
C ILE A 167 6.56 -8.31 -84.20
N ARG A 168 5.91 -7.25 -84.66
CA ARG A 168 5.85 -5.96 -83.95
C ARG A 168 4.43 -5.44 -83.89
N LEU A 169 4.06 -4.94 -82.72
CA LEU A 169 2.85 -4.17 -82.49
C LEU A 169 3.25 -2.87 -81.83
N GLU A 170 2.82 -1.74 -82.39
CA GLU A 170 3.14 -0.40 -81.88
C GLU A 170 1.84 0.39 -81.68
N ASN A 171 1.82 1.27 -80.65
CA ASN A 171 0.73 2.21 -80.36
C ASN A 171 -0.67 1.57 -80.20
N GLY A 172 -0.76 0.32 -79.73
CA GLY A 172 -2.03 -0.36 -79.57
C GLY A 172 -2.87 0.15 -78.39
N GLN A 173 -4.19 -0.06 -78.49
CA GLN A 173 -5.15 0.23 -77.43
C GLN A 173 -6.15 -0.92 -77.28
N ILE A 174 -6.47 -1.30 -76.05
CA ILE A 174 -7.51 -2.27 -75.72
C ILE A 174 -8.48 -1.60 -74.75
N THR A 175 -9.75 -1.54 -75.11
CA THR A 175 -10.83 -1.15 -74.19
C THR A 175 -11.54 -2.42 -73.76
N PHE A 176 -11.45 -2.76 -72.48
CA PHE A 176 -12.07 -3.93 -71.88
C PHE A 176 -13.27 -3.53 -71.03
N ASP A 177 -14.47 -3.88 -71.48
CA ASP A 177 -15.74 -3.58 -70.83
C ASP A 177 -16.27 -4.86 -70.16
N ASP A 178 -16.14 -4.94 -68.84
CA ASP A 178 -16.61 -6.08 -68.05
C ASP A 178 -18.03 -5.81 -67.55
N LYS A 179 -19.04 -6.34 -68.26
CA LYS A 179 -20.45 -6.21 -67.87
C LYS A 179 -20.79 -7.02 -66.63
N LEU A 180 -20.05 -8.09 -66.34
CA LEU A 180 -20.27 -8.93 -65.15
C LEU A 180 -19.90 -8.16 -63.88
N LEU A 181 -18.78 -7.43 -63.92
CA LEU A 181 -18.28 -6.65 -62.79
C LEU A 181 -18.67 -5.17 -62.84
N SER A 182 -19.32 -4.72 -63.93
CA SER A 182 -19.66 -3.32 -64.19
C SER A 182 -18.44 -2.38 -64.13
N THR A 183 -17.30 -2.84 -64.64
CA THR A 183 -16.03 -2.10 -64.68
C THR A 183 -15.52 -1.98 -66.11
N THR A 184 -14.79 -0.90 -66.40
CA THR A 184 -14.14 -0.70 -67.70
C THR A 184 -12.66 -0.44 -67.48
N HIS A 185 -11.81 -1.18 -68.19
CA HIS A 185 -10.36 -1.05 -68.15
C HIS A 185 -9.84 -0.57 -69.51
N VAL A 186 -8.85 0.32 -69.50
CA VAL A 186 -8.19 0.81 -70.72
C VAL A 186 -6.72 0.45 -70.66
N VAL A 187 -6.28 -0.32 -71.66
CA VAL A 187 -4.86 -0.60 -71.89
C VAL A 187 -4.40 0.22 -73.09
N ASP A 188 -3.54 1.21 -72.87
CA ASP A 188 -3.00 2.05 -73.94
C ASP A 188 -1.48 1.91 -74.06
N GLN A 189 -0.91 2.55 -75.09
CA GLN A 189 0.52 2.45 -75.42
C GLN A 189 1.02 1.00 -75.54
N TRP A 190 0.14 0.11 -76.00
CA TRP A 190 0.45 -1.31 -76.12
C TRP A 190 1.50 -1.51 -77.21
N LYS A 191 2.66 -2.02 -76.80
CA LYS A 191 3.79 -2.34 -77.67
C LYS A 191 4.23 -3.77 -77.41
N LEU A 192 4.23 -4.60 -78.43
CA LEU A 192 4.68 -6.00 -78.38
C LEU A 192 5.76 -6.21 -79.43
N GLY A 193 6.93 -6.68 -79.01
CA GLY A 193 8.02 -7.07 -79.92
C GLY A 193 8.38 -8.52 -79.71
N ILE A 194 8.30 -9.35 -80.75
CA ILE A 194 8.75 -10.75 -80.73
C ILE A 194 9.72 -10.95 -81.90
N PRO A 195 11.02 -11.19 -81.64
CA PRO A 195 12.03 -11.31 -82.70
C PRO A 195 11.75 -12.44 -83.70
N PHE A 196 11.33 -13.61 -83.22
CA PHE A 196 10.84 -14.71 -84.06
C PHE A 196 10.10 -15.76 -83.25
N ILE A 197 9.26 -16.57 -83.91
CA ILE A 197 8.58 -17.76 -83.40
C ILE A 197 8.76 -18.85 -84.46
N ALA A 198 9.40 -19.98 -84.14
CA ALA A 198 9.64 -21.04 -85.10
C ALA A 198 9.63 -22.44 -84.47
N THR A 199 9.05 -23.42 -85.18
CA THR A 199 9.04 -24.85 -84.82
C THR A 199 10.05 -25.68 -85.65
N LEU A 200 10.91 -25.02 -86.41
CA LEU A 200 12.01 -25.65 -87.16
C LEU A 200 13.02 -26.28 -86.18
N PRO A 201 13.43 -27.56 -86.35
CA PRO A 201 14.33 -28.25 -85.41
C PRO A 201 15.65 -27.54 -85.09
N SER A 202 16.18 -26.72 -85.99
CA SER A 202 17.39 -25.92 -85.77
C SER A 202 17.17 -24.61 -85.00
N LYS A 203 15.92 -24.27 -84.69
CA LYS A 203 15.50 -23.01 -84.07
C LYS A 203 14.72 -23.18 -82.76
N THR A 204 14.33 -24.40 -82.40
CA THR A 204 13.56 -24.71 -81.18
C THR A 204 14.34 -24.50 -79.88
N ASP A 205 15.68 -24.63 -79.92
CA ASP A 205 16.55 -24.47 -78.75
C ASP A 205 17.16 -23.06 -78.60
N ILE A 206 16.75 -22.09 -79.44
CA ILE A 206 17.22 -20.71 -79.38
C ILE A 206 16.28 -19.89 -78.50
N PHE A 207 16.83 -19.06 -77.61
CA PHE A 207 16.04 -18.12 -76.83
C PHE A 207 15.44 -17.03 -77.73
N VAL A 208 14.13 -16.82 -77.57
CA VAL A 208 13.40 -15.67 -78.10
C VAL A 208 13.26 -14.65 -76.97
N GLU A 209 13.53 -13.39 -77.25
CA GLU A 209 13.43 -12.29 -76.28
C GLU A 209 12.20 -11.41 -76.56
N PRO A 210 10.99 -11.81 -76.15
CA PRO A 210 9.81 -10.98 -76.30
C PRO A 210 9.83 -9.79 -75.33
N LEU A 211 9.33 -8.65 -75.78
CA LEU A 211 9.08 -7.48 -74.93
C LEU A 211 7.62 -7.04 -75.04
N LEU A 212 7.05 -6.63 -73.92
CA LEU A 212 5.74 -5.99 -73.83
C LEU A 212 5.87 -4.70 -73.01
N ARG A 213 5.31 -3.62 -73.53
CA ARG A 213 5.07 -2.36 -72.80
C ARG A 213 3.60 -1.99 -72.97
N ALA A 214 2.98 -1.47 -71.92
CA ALA A 214 1.62 -0.97 -71.94
C ALA A 214 1.38 -0.05 -70.74
N ARG A 215 0.25 0.67 -70.72
CA ARG A 215 -0.29 1.26 -69.49
C ARG A 215 -1.69 0.71 -69.25
N ILE A 216 -1.93 0.17 -68.08
CA ILE A 216 -3.23 -0.37 -67.67
C ILE A 216 -3.86 0.64 -66.71
N ASP A 217 -5.00 1.23 -67.11
CA ASP A 217 -5.71 2.27 -66.35
C ASP A 217 -4.82 3.44 -65.91
N GLY A 218 -3.85 3.78 -66.76
CA GLY A 218 -2.85 4.82 -66.51
C GLY A 218 -1.56 4.34 -65.84
N SER A 219 -1.51 3.12 -65.33
CA SER A 219 -0.35 2.54 -64.62
C SER A 219 0.61 1.82 -65.58
N PRO A 220 1.90 2.19 -65.67
CA PRO A 220 2.86 1.53 -66.57
C PRO A 220 3.08 0.04 -66.25
N LEU A 221 3.13 -0.77 -67.31
CA LEU A 221 3.48 -2.19 -67.32
C LEU A 221 4.66 -2.41 -68.27
N ALA A 222 5.71 -3.05 -67.78
CA ALA A 222 6.81 -3.54 -68.59
C ALA A 222 7.05 -5.02 -68.32
N ILE A 223 6.99 -5.84 -69.37
CA ILE A 223 7.36 -7.26 -69.33
C ILE A 223 8.50 -7.49 -70.32
N ASP A 224 9.60 -8.03 -69.83
CA ASP A 224 10.77 -8.44 -70.61
C ASP A 224 10.93 -9.94 -70.46
N GLY A 225 10.85 -10.69 -71.56
CA GLY A 225 10.93 -12.15 -71.54
C GLY A 225 12.15 -12.68 -72.28
N ARG A 226 12.55 -13.89 -71.92
CA ARG A 226 13.54 -14.72 -72.61
C ARG A 226 13.08 -16.17 -72.52
N THR A 227 12.64 -16.76 -73.64
CA THR A 227 11.94 -18.06 -73.62
C THR A 227 12.32 -18.98 -74.78
N LYS A 228 12.27 -20.29 -74.55
CA LYS A 228 12.32 -21.36 -75.57
C LYS A 228 10.95 -22.05 -75.67
N PRO A 229 9.94 -21.41 -76.29
CA PRO A 229 8.53 -21.83 -76.18
C PRO A 229 8.23 -23.21 -76.80
N PHE A 230 9.09 -23.69 -77.71
CA PHE A 230 8.92 -24.97 -78.41
C PHE A 230 9.96 -26.03 -78.03
N ALA A 231 10.93 -25.71 -77.16
CA ALA A 231 11.82 -26.71 -76.60
C ALA A 231 11.07 -27.60 -75.60
N ALA A 232 11.52 -28.84 -75.40
CA ALA A 232 10.93 -29.75 -74.41
C ALA A 232 10.96 -29.16 -72.99
N SER A 233 12.01 -28.42 -72.64
CA SER A 233 12.17 -27.77 -71.33
C SER A 233 11.26 -26.55 -71.12
N ARG A 234 10.78 -25.92 -72.21
CA ARG A 234 9.99 -24.66 -72.17
C ARG A 234 10.59 -23.57 -71.28
N GLU A 235 11.92 -23.56 -71.18
CA GLU A 235 12.68 -22.65 -70.32
C GLU A 235 12.32 -21.20 -70.63
N SER A 236 11.82 -20.47 -69.62
CA SER A 236 11.29 -19.12 -69.76
C SER A 236 11.66 -18.26 -68.56
N GLU A 237 12.39 -17.18 -68.79
CA GLU A 237 12.67 -16.11 -67.84
C GLU A 237 11.82 -14.89 -68.20
N VAL A 238 11.13 -14.30 -67.22
CA VAL A 238 10.23 -13.16 -67.41
C VAL A 238 10.49 -12.14 -66.31
N SER A 239 10.88 -10.93 -66.67
CA SER A 239 10.92 -9.77 -65.77
C SER A 239 9.62 -8.99 -65.91
N LEU A 240 8.88 -8.85 -64.82
CA LEU A 240 7.56 -8.21 -64.74
C LEU A 240 7.63 -7.00 -63.83
N ARG A 241 7.40 -5.82 -64.41
CA ARG A 241 7.41 -4.53 -63.70
C ARG A 241 6.09 -3.81 -63.82
N PHE A 242 5.52 -3.45 -62.68
CA PHE A 242 4.36 -2.57 -62.53
C PHE A 242 4.76 -1.34 -61.72
N ASP A 243 4.24 -0.17 -62.08
CA ASP A 243 4.44 1.07 -61.33
C ASP A 243 3.09 1.71 -61.01
N GLY A 244 2.73 1.72 -59.72
CA GLY A 244 1.56 2.43 -59.21
C GLY A 244 0.18 1.86 -59.59
N LEU A 245 0.05 0.54 -59.73
CA LEU A 245 -1.21 -0.14 -60.07
C LEU A 245 -2.27 0.01 -58.96
N ASP A 246 -3.46 0.50 -59.31
CA ASP A 246 -4.59 0.75 -58.40
C ASP A 246 -5.25 -0.58 -57.96
N VAL A 247 -4.94 -1.04 -56.76
CA VAL A 247 -5.36 -2.36 -56.24
C VAL A 247 -6.89 -2.48 -56.09
N PRO A 248 -7.62 -1.51 -55.50
CA PRO A 248 -9.08 -1.53 -55.44
C PRO A 248 -9.78 -1.88 -56.76
N ARG A 249 -9.29 -1.40 -57.91
CA ARG A 249 -9.87 -1.69 -59.23
C ARG A 249 -9.75 -3.15 -59.64
N LEU A 250 -8.78 -3.87 -59.08
CA LEU A 250 -8.53 -5.29 -59.37
C LEU A 250 -9.20 -6.22 -58.36
N MET A 251 -9.70 -5.70 -57.23
CA MET A 251 -10.33 -6.52 -56.18
C MET A 251 -11.59 -7.25 -56.67
N SER A 252 -12.28 -6.73 -57.68
CA SER A 252 -13.42 -7.39 -58.31
C SER A 252 -13.05 -8.69 -59.04
N TYR A 253 -11.77 -8.89 -59.37
CA TYR A 253 -11.25 -10.08 -60.05
C TYR A 253 -10.68 -11.14 -59.08
N VAL A 254 -10.72 -10.90 -57.77
CA VAL A 254 -10.26 -11.89 -56.78
C VAL A 254 -11.25 -13.07 -56.77
N PRO A 255 -10.80 -14.33 -56.94
CA PRO A 255 -11.68 -15.48 -57.09
C PRO A 255 -12.49 -15.81 -55.82
N THR A 256 -12.05 -15.33 -54.66
CA THR A 256 -12.71 -15.50 -53.38
C THR A 256 -13.09 -14.15 -52.78
N LYS A 257 -14.29 -14.05 -52.21
CA LYS A 257 -14.71 -12.85 -51.50
C LYS A 257 -13.88 -12.70 -50.23
N LEU A 258 -13.03 -11.68 -50.17
CA LEU A 258 -12.22 -11.38 -48.98
C LEU A 258 -13.11 -10.91 -47.82
N PRO A 259 -12.75 -11.21 -46.57
CA PRO A 259 -13.48 -10.74 -45.39
C PRO A 259 -13.26 -9.24 -45.08
N VAL A 260 -12.57 -8.52 -45.97
CA VAL A 260 -12.18 -7.12 -45.82
C VAL A 260 -12.44 -6.33 -47.10
N ILE A 261 -12.55 -5.00 -46.97
CA ILE A 261 -12.71 -4.04 -48.06
C ILE A 261 -11.41 -3.27 -48.20
N VAL A 262 -10.75 -3.35 -49.36
CA VAL A 262 -9.55 -2.54 -49.66
C VAL A 262 -10.01 -1.20 -50.25
N GLN A 263 -9.88 -0.13 -49.48
CA GLN A 263 -10.31 1.22 -49.90
C GLN A 263 -9.27 1.90 -50.78
N SER A 264 -7.98 1.77 -50.46
CA SER A 264 -6.88 2.31 -51.26
C SER A 264 -5.63 1.43 -51.18
N GLY A 265 -4.79 1.53 -52.21
CA GLY A 265 -3.47 0.91 -52.26
C GLY A 265 -2.88 0.96 -53.67
N LYS A 266 -1.64 1.41 -53.79
CA LYS A 266 -0.89 1.44 -55.07
C LYS A 266 0.21 0.40 -55.07
N LEU A 267 0.12 -0.57 -55.98
CA LEU A 267 1.06 -1.69 -56.12
C LEU A 267 2.13 -1.39 -57.16
N SER A 268 3.39 -1.55 -56.78
CA SER A 268 4.54 -1.55 -57.68
C SER A 268 5.32 -2.84 -57.52
N THR A 269 5.87 -3.39 -58.60
CA THR A 269 6.57 -4.67 -58.57
C THR A 269 7.80 -4.64 -59.45
N ASP A 270 8.83 -5.38 -59.06
CA ASP A 270 9.96 -5.76 -59.93
C ASP A 270 10.24 -7.25 -59.71
N LEU A 271 9.58 -8.10 -60.51
CA LEU A 271 9.57 -9.54 -60.32
C LEU A 271 10.33 -10.24 -61.45
N LYS A 272 11.16 -11.21 -61.11
CA LYS A 272 11.79 -12.15 -62.03
C LYS A 272 11.16 -13.53 -61.84
N LEU A 273 10.52 -14.02 -62.88
CA LEU A 273 9.89 -15.33 -62.93
C LEU A 273 10.74 -16.25 -63.82
N ASN A 274 11.12 -17.42 -63.31
CA ASN A 274 11.79 -18.45 -64.06
C ASN A 274 10.93 -19.72 -64.07
N PHE A 275 10.52 -20.14 -65.26
CA PHE A 275 9.71 -21.32 -65.49
C PHE A 275 10.49 -22.34 -66.33
N VAL A 276 10.52 -23.59 -65.86
CA VAL A 276 11.14 -24.70 -66.58
C VAL A 276 10.37 -25.99 -66.32
N VAL A 277 10.24 -26.81 -67.36
CA VAL A 277 9.67 -28.15 -67.31
C VAL A 277 10.82 -29.17 -67.35
N SER A 278 10.90 -30.04 -66.35
CA SER A 278 11.89 -31.12 -66.27
C SER A 278 11.19 -32.42 -65.87
N ASN A 279 11.42 -33.52 -66.59
CA ASN A 279 10.77 -34.81 -66.36
C ASN A 279 9.23 -34.71 -66.27
N ASP A 280 8.60 -33.96 -67.18
CA ASP A 280 7.16 -33.66 -67.21
C ASP A 280 6.60 -32.91 -65.98
N ALA A 281 7.46 -32.46 -65.05
CA ALA A 281 7.07 -31.64 -63.91
C ALA A 281 7.42 -30.16 -64.15
N PRO A 282 6.45 -29.23 -64.10
CA PRO A 282 6.74 -27.80 -64.16
C PRO A 282 7.34 -27.31 -62.84
N SER A 283 8.28 -26.38 -62.92
CA SER A 283 8.76 -25.60 -61.77
C SER A 283 8.68 -24.11 -62.09
N LEU A 284 8.28 -23.33 -61.09
CA LEU A 284 8.16 -21.88 -61.17
C LEU A 284 8.92 -21.30 -59.97
N ARG A 285 9.95 -20.51 -60.27
CA ARG A 285 10.66 -19.70 -59.30
C ARG A 285 10.32 -18.24 -59.50
N VAL A 286 10.00 -17.53 -58.43
CA VAL A 286 9.74 -16.10 -58.42
C VAL A 286 10.69 -15.43 -57.44
N ALA A 287 11.32 -14.33 -57.84
CA ALA A 287 12.18 -13.51 -56.98
C ALA A 287 11.99 -12.02 -57.33
N GLY A 288 12.32 -11.11 -56.41
CA GLY A 288 12.23 -9.67 -56.66
C GLY A 288 11.46 -8.92 -55.57
N THR A 289 10.97 -7.72 -55.87
CA THR A 289 10.34 -6.82 -54.90
C THR A 289 8.88 -6.52 -55.22
N VAL A 290 8.11 -6.31 -54.16
CA VAL A 290 6.73 -5.85 -54.20
C VAL A 290 6.59 -4.71 -53.20
N ASP A 291 6.11 -3.56 -53.67
CA ASP A 291 5.88 -2.36 -52.88
C ASP A 291 4.40 -1.96 -52.96
N MET A 292 3.78 -1.71 -51.81
CA MET A 292 2.40 -1.24 -51.72
C MET A 292 2.33 0.03 -50.86
N ASN A 293 1.90 1.14 -51.46
CA ASN A 293 1.80 2.45 -50.80
C ASN A 293 0.35 2.83 -50.50
N ASP A 294 0.14 3.60 -49.44
CA ASP A 294 -1.15 4.17 -49.01
C ASP A 294 -2.25 3.10 -48.86
N VAL A 295 -1.92 2.04 -48.12
CA VAL A 295 -2.80 0.90 -47.87
C VAL A 295 -3.86 1.31 -46.85
N ASP A 296 -5.13 1.18 -47.21
CA ASP A 296 -6.26 1.35 -46.29
C ASP A 296 -7.26 0.20 -46.47
N VAL A 297 -7.44 -0.57 -45.41
CA VAL A 297 -8.28 -1.75 -45.35
C VAL A 297 -9.29 -1.59 -44.22
N GLN A 298 -10.56 -1.73 -44.60
CA GLN A 298 -11.71 -1.70 -43.70
C GLN A 298 -12.30 -3.11 -43.55
N ASP A 299 -13.05 -3.31 -42.47
CA ASP A 299 -13.87 -4.51 -42.33
C ASP A 299 -15.17 -4.42 -43.18
N GLN A 300 -15.98 -5.47 -43.15
CA GLN A 300 -17.27 -5.49 -43.88
C GLN A 300 -18.28 -4.45 -43.37
N SER A 301 -18.11 -3.94 -42.16
CA SER A 301 -18.93 -2.88 -41.57
C SER A 301 -18.43 -1.46 -41.91
N LYS A 302 -17.36 -1.36 -42.74
CA LYS A 302 -16.65 -0.12 -43.09
C LYS A 302 -15.91 0.51 -41.90
N ALA A 303 -15.62 -0.26 -40.85
CA ALA A 303 -14.79 0.20 -39.76
C ALA A 303 -13.29 0.07 -40.14
N PRO A 304 -12.43 1.03 -39.74
CA PRO A 304 -10.99 0.95 -40.01
C PRO A 304 -10.38 -0.29 -39.36
N PHE A 305 -9.75 -1.16 -40.15
CA PHE A 305 -9.16 -2.41 -39.66
C PHE A 305 -7.62 -2.35 -39.67
N PHE A 306 -7.04 -2.07 -40.84
CA PHE A 306 -5.60 -1.97 -41.03
C PHE A 306 -5.28 -0.89 -42.06
N ALA A 307 -4.33 -0.01 -41.75
CA ALA A 307 -3.76 0.90 -42.74
C ALA A 307 -2.24 0.93 -42.59
N ALA A 308 -1.51 1.25 -43.65
CA ALA A 308 -0.07 1.41 -43.64
C ALA A 308 0.37 2.40 -44.72
N ARG A 309 1.38 3.23 -44.41
CA ARG A 309 1.92 4.19 -45.38
C ARG A 309 2.66 3.47 -46.52
N ALA A 310 3.46 2.49 -46.17
CA ALA A 310 4.22 1.69 -47.13
C ALA A 310 4.42 0.26 -46.61
N LEU A 311 4.31 -0.71 -47.52
CA LEU A 311 4.62 -2.12 -47.33
C LEU A 311 5.62 -2.53 -48.41
N HIS A 312 6.79 -3.01 -48.01
CA HIS A 312 7.83 -3.51 -48.91
C HIS A 312 8.10 -4.99 -48.61
N VAL A 313 8.12 -5.81 -49.66
CA VAL A 313 8.43 -7.24 -49.58
C VAL A 313 9.50 -7.56 -50.63
N ALA A 314 10.65 -8.03 -50.18
CA ALA A 314 11.72 -8.55 -51.02
C ALA A 314 11.78 -10.08 -50.89
N ALA A 315 11.45 -10.78 -51.96
CA ALA A 315 11.49 -12.22 -52.05
C ALA A 315 12.82 -12.68 -52.68
N ALA A 316 13.59 -13.47 -51.94
CA ALA A 316 14.83 -14.07 -52.44
C ALA A 316 14.51 -15.20 -53.44
N THR A 317 13.56 -16.07 -53.07
CA THR A 317 13.08 -17.18 -53.91
C THR A 317 11.74 -17.69 -53.38
N LEU A 318 10.74 -17.72 -54.24
CA LEU A 318 9.44 -18.36 -54.00
C LEU A 318 9.27 -19.47 -55.05
N GLU A 319 9.05 -20.70 -54.60
CA GLU A 319 8.69 -21.85 -55.45
C GLU A 319 7.35 -22.44 -54.97
N PRO A 320 6.20 -21.83 -55.32
CA PRO A 320 4.88 -22.23 -54.81
C PRO A 320 4.53 -23.69 -55.09
N LEU A 321 5.02 -24.23 -56.23
CA LEU A 321 4.83 -25.63 -56.62
C LEU A 321 5.59 -26.63 -55.73
N LYS A 322 6.54 -26.15 -54.91
CA LYS A 322 7.33 -26.93 -53.95
C LYS A 322 7.10 -26.52 -52.49
N SER A 323 6.17 -25.61 -52.22
CA SER A 323 5.93 -25.04 -50.88
C SER A 323 7.15 -24.37 -50.24
N LEU A 324 8.00 -23.72 -51.05
CA LEU A 324 9.21 -23.01 -50.60
C LEU A 324 9.03 -21.50 -50.76
N TYR A 325 9.21 -20.75 -49.67
CA TYR A 325 8.99 -19.31 -49.59
C TYR A 325 10.10 -18.64 -48.76
N HIS A 326 11.08 -18.04 -49.42
CA HIS A 326 12.21 -17.36 -48.77
C HIS A 326 12.17 -15.85 -49.04
N PHE A 327 12.12 -15.06 -47.98
CA PHE A 327 12.06 -13.61 -48.00
C PHE A 327 13.34 -13.00 -47.43
N ASP A 328 13.93 -12.04 -48.16
CA ASP A 328 15.07 -11.25 -47.67
C ASP A 328 14.61 -10.17 -46.68
N GLU A 329 13.50 -9.49 -47.01
CA GLU A 329 12.98 -8.40 -46.19
C GLU A 329 11.45 -8.28 -46.29
N ILE A 330 10.80 -8.05 -45.15
CA ILE A 330 9.41 -7.58 -45.07
C ILE A 330 9.41 -6.31 -44.20
N ARG A 331 9.06 -5.17 -44.77
CA ARG A 331 9.08 -3.88 -44.07
C ARG A 331 7.71 -3.21 -44.12
N ILE A 332 7.20 -2.79 -42.96
CA ILE A 332 5.91 -2.12 -42.82
C ILE A 332 6.12 -0.78 -42.11
N ASP A 333 5.82 0.32 -42.79
CA ASP A 333 5.98 1.68 -42.26
C ASP A 333 4.64 2.27 -41.82
N ALA A 334 4.62 2.80 -40.59
CA ALA A 334 3.49 3.44 -39.94
C ALA A 334 2.18 2.63 -40.04
N PRO A 335 2.16 1.34 -39.66
CA PRO A 335 0.92 0.58 -39.67
C PRO A 335 0.01 1.02 -38.52
N THR A 336 -1.28 1.17 -38.81
CA THR A 336 -2.33 1.36 -37.81
C THR A 336 -3.27 0.16 -37.81
N ALA A 337 -3.47 -0.47 -36.66
CA ALA A 337 -4.37 -1.61 -36.51
C ALA A 337 -5.37 -1.40 -35.37
N ASN A 338 -6.63 -1.78 -35.59
CA ASN A 338 -7.66 -1.80 -34.54
C ASN A 338 -8.03 -3.24 -34.20
N LEU A 339 -7.76 -3.63 -32.96
CA LEU A 339 -8.03 -4.96 -32.44
C LEU A 339 -9.13 -4.86 -31.39
N ALA A 340 -10.07 -5.80 -31.40
CA ALA A 340 -11.08 -5.90 -30.36
C ALA A 340 -11.09 -7.32 -29.80
N ARG A 341 -11.25 -7.46 -28.49
CA ARG A 341 -11.48 -8.74 -27.81
C ARG A 341 -12.90 -8.74 -27.26
N ASP A 342 -13.67 -9.78 -27.57
CA ASP A 342 -15.07 -9.87 -27.14
C ASP A 342 -15.23 -10.44 -25.72
N LYS A 343 -16.48 -10.62 -25.26
CA LYS A 343 -16.79 -11.20 -23.95
C LYS A 343 -16.41 -12.68 -23.80
N ASP A 344 -16.28 -13.42 -24.90
CA ASP A 344 -15.87 -14.81 -24.93
C ASP A 344 -14.33 -14.95 -24.97
N GLY A 345 -13.63 -13.81 -25.09
CA GLY A 345 -12.19 -13.71 -25.11
C GLY A 345 -11.56 -13.88 -26.49
N VAL A 346 -12.38 -13.97 -27.55
CA VAL A 346 -11.97 -14.14 -28.95
C VAL A 346 -11.56 -12.79 -29.54
N VAL A 347 -10.42 -12.76 -30.24
CA VAL A 347 -9.88 -11.54 -30.88
C VAL A 347 -10.54 -11.32 -32.24
N SER A 348 -10.77 -10.06 -32.63
CA SER A 348 -11.43 -9.65 -33.87
C SER A 348 -10.78 -10.26 -35.11
N VAL A 349 -9.45 -10.36 -35.14
CA VAL A 349 -8.69 -10.97 -36.24
C VAL A 349 -8.99 -12.47 -36.37
N GLU A 350 -9.10 -13.18 -35.25
CA GLU A 350 -9.43 -14.62 -35.25
C GLU A 350 -10.82 -14.86 -35.84
N LYS A 351 -11.82 -14.05 -35.45
CA LYS A 351 -13.17 -14.13 -36.02
C LYS A 351 -13.21 -13.83 -37.51
N MET A 352 -12.42 -12.86 -37.95
CA MET A 352 -12.43 -12.37 -39.33
C MET A 352 -11.87 -13.41 -40.32
N PHE A 353 -10.88 -14.19 -39.88
CA PHE A 353 -10.24 -15.22 -40.70
C PHE A 353 -10.60 -16.66 -40.29
N ALA A 354 -11.56 -16.83 -39.37
CA ALA A 354 -12.08 -18.14 -39.03
C ALA A 354 -12.73 -18.78 -40.28
N PRO A 355 -12.49 -20.08 -40.55
CA PRO A 355 -13.21 -20.79 -41.58
C PRO A 355 -14.71 -20.69 -41.29
N ALA A 356 -15.52 -20.37 -42.31
CA ALA A 356 -16.96 -20.37 -42.14
C ALA A 356 -17.41 -21.72 -41.55
N PRO A 357 -18.25 -21.74 -40.50
CA PRO A 357 -18.75 -23.00 -39.96
C PRO A 357 -19.41 -23.75 -41.12
N ALA A 358 -19.00 -25.01 -41.32
CA ALA A 358 -19.65 -25.88 -42.28
C ALA A 358 -21.13 -25.91 -41.91
N SER A 359 -21.96 -25.31 -42.77
CA SER A 359 -23.41 -25.31 -42.58
C SER A 359 -23.89 -26.75 -42.46
N GLU A 360 -24.33 -27.15 -41.26
CA GLU A 360 -25.00 -28.42 -40.98
C GLU A 360 -26.32 -28.59 -41.77
N ALA A 361 -26.71 -27.63 -42.62
CA ALA A 361 -27.92 -27.71 -43.45
C ALA A 361 -27.73 -28.48 -44.78
N ALA A 362 -26.61 -29.17 -45.02
CA ALA A 362 -26.45 -30.06 -46.18
C ALA A 362 -26.49 -31.57 -45.84
N ALA A 363 -26.78 -31.93 -44.59
CA ALA A 363 -26.97 -33.32 -44.17
C ALA A 363 -28.45 -33.72 -44.10
N ALA A 364 -29.23 -33.45 -45.16
CA ALA A 364 -30.57 -34.02 -45.31
C ALA A 364 -31.04 -33.98 -46.77
N GLN A 365 -30.51 -34.87 -47.61
CA GLN A 365 -31.27 -35.43 -48.73
C GLN A 365 -30.62 -36.75 -49.18
N PRO A 366 -31.33 -37.89 -49.10
CA PRO A 366 -30.83 -39.15 -49.62
C PRO A 366 -31.06 -39.19 -51.14
N ARG A 367 -29.98 -39.19 -51.93
CA ARG A 367 -30.02 -39.71 -53.29
C ARG A 367 -29.20 -40.99 -53.36
N ALA A 368 -29.95 -42.08 -53.42
CA ALA A 368 -29.46 -43.40 -53.78
C ALA A 368 -29.09 -43.43 -55.27
N SER A 369 -27.90 -43.95 -55.57
CA SER A 369 -27.65 -44.80 -56.73
C SER A 369 -26.29 -45.50 -56.59
N ALA A 370 -26.40 -46.79 -56.23
CA ALA A 370 -25.57 -47.97 -56.48
C ALA A 370 -24.03 -47.90 -56.65
N PRO A 371 -23.30 -48.89 -56.10
CA PRO A 371 -21.85 -49.00 -56.14
C PRO A 371 -21.37 -49.72 -57.41
N LEU A 372 -20.25 -49.27 -57.98
CA LEU A 372 -19.40 -50.09 -58.84
C LEU A 372 -17.98 -50.06 -58.28
N ALA A 373 -17.57 -51.22 -57.80
CA ALA A 373 -16.20 -51.51 -57.39
C ALA A 373 -15.28 -51.48 -58.61
N ALA A 374 -14.12 -50.85 -58.45
CA ALA A 374 -12.93 -51.16 -59.21
C ALA A 374 -11.70 -51.00 -58.31
N SER A 375 -11.18 -52.16 -57.87
CA SER A 375 -9.75 -52.50 -57.83
C SER A 375 -8.75 -51.46 -57.31
N GLY A 376 -8.33 -51.69 -56.06
CA GLY A 376 -6.93 -51.82 -55.67
C GLY A 376 -5.91 -50.82 -56.24
N SER A 377 -5.75 -49.70 -55.56
CA SER A 377 -4.41 -49.26 -55.14
C SER A 377 -4.54 -48.53 -53.82
N SER A 378 -3.88 -49.04 -52.77
CA SER A 378 -3.57 -48.25 -51.60
C SER A 378 -2.56 -47.17 -52.04
N ALA A 379 -3.07 -46.07 -52.58
CA ALA A 379 -2.28 -44.87 -52.72
C ALA A 379 -2.01 -44.39 -51.30
N ALA A 380 -0.81 -44.74 -50.79
CA ALA A 380 -0.25 -44.09 -49.63
C ALA A 380 -0.45 -42.59 -49.79
N GLU A 381 -1.13 -41.96 -48.83
CA GLU A 381 -1.17 -40.52 -48.71
C GLU A 381 0.26 -40.01 -48.81
N LYS A 382 0.64 -39.45 -49.97
CA LYS A 382 1.86 -38.67 -50.08
C LYS A 382 1.63 -37.48 -49.16
N THR A 383 2.21 -37.57 -47.98
CA THR A 383 2.31 -36.47 -47.02
C THR A 383 2.86 -35.28 -47.79
N ALA A 384 2.07 -34.21 -47.89
CA ALA A 384 2.53 -33.00 -48.56
C ALA A 384 3.84 -32.54 -47.90
N PRO A 385 4.87 -32.14 -48.68
CA PRO A 385 6.13 -31.68 -48.11
C PRO A 385 5.89 -30.53 -47.13
N PRO A 386 6.64 -30.47 -46.01
CA PRO A 386 6.48 -29.43 -45.01
C PRO A 386 6.76 -28.05 -45.63
N LEU A 387 6.03 -27.05 -45.19
CA LEU A 387 6.20 -25.66 -45.62
C LEU A 387 7.60 -25.15 -45.25
N ASP A 388 8.44 -24.86 -46.24
CA ASP A 388 9.74 -24.21 -46.06
C ASP A 388 9.55 -22.69 -46.17
N LEU A 389 9.35 -22.04 -45.03
CA LEU A 389 9.18 -20.59 -44.93
C LEU A 389 10.36 -20.01 -44.17
N SER A 390 11.07 -19.06 -44.77
CA SER A 390 12.13 -18.29 -44.12
C SER A 390 12.00 -16.79 -44.36
N ILE A 391 12.29 -16.00 -43.34
CA ILE A 391 12.28 -14.54 -43.37
C ILE A 391 13.58 -14.07 -42.71
N LYS A 392 14.50 -13.54 -43.51
CA LYS A 392 15.80 -13.05 -43.02
C LYS A 392 15.63 -11.80 -42.16
N ARG A 393 14.76 -10.88 -42.56
CA ARG A 393 14.47 -9.66 -41.80
C ARG A 393 13.02 -9.21 -41.96
N LEU A 394 12.33 -8.99 -40.85
CA LEU A 394 11.04 -8.31 -40.80
C LEU A 394 11.17 -7.08 -39.91
N VAL A 395 10.73 -5.92 -40.40
CA VAL A 395 10.80 -4.63 -39.71
C VAL A 395 9.44 -3.94 -39.75
N LEU A 396 8.97 -3.51 -38.59
CA LEU A 396 7.79 -2.67 -38.44
C LEU A 396 8.24 -1.37 -37.79
N ASN A 397 7.97 -0.23 -38.44
CA ASN A 397 8.37 1.09 -37.96
C ASN A 397 7.15 1.95 -37.62
N ASP A 398 7.21 2.65 -36.50
CA ASP A 398 6.26 3.70 -36.10
C ASP A 398 4.77 3.27 -36.12
N GLY A 399 4.50 2.04 -35.69
CA GLY A 399 3.14 1.49 -35.68
C GLY A 399 2.27 2.03 -34.55
N THR A 400 0.95 2.01 -34.77
CA THR A 400 -0.08 2.30 -33.77
C THR A 400 -1.07 1.16 -33.69
N VAL A 401 -1.35 0.67 -32.49
CA VAL A 401 -2.35 -0.40 -32.27
C VAL A 401 -3.33 0.07 -31.22
N ASN A 402 -4.62 0.11 -31.56
CA ASN A 402 -5.67 0.36 -30.58
C ASN A 402 -6.33 -0.97 -30.24
N VAL A 403 -6.37 -1.31 -28.95
CA VAL A 403 -6.95 -2.54 -28.44
C VAL A 403 -8.16 -2.19 -27.60
N HIS A 404 -9.32 -2.73 -27.99
CA HIS A 404 -10.57 -2.61 -27.25
C HIS A 404 -10.94 -3.96 -26.62
N ASP A 405 -10.75 -4.11 -25.31
CA ASP A 405 -10.98 -5.36 -24.58
C ASP A 405 -12.33 -5.34 -23.84
N ASN A 406 -13.30 -6.12 -24.32
CA ASN A 406 -14.60 -6.34 -23.67
C ASN A 406 -14.63 -7.59 -22.77
N ALA A 407 -13.53 -8.34 -22.65
CA ALA A 407 -13.45 -9.56 -21.86
C ALA A 407 -13.29 -9.29 -20.36
N ALA A 408 -12.76 -8.12 -20.00
CA ALA A 408 -12.59 -7.66 -18.62
C ALA A 408 -13.93 -7.33 -17.94
N ALA A 409 -13.92 -7.08 -16.63
CA ALA A 409 -15.14 -6.76 -15.88
C ALA A 409 -15.84 -5.49 -16.39
N ARG A 410 -15.08 -4.57 -17.00
CA ARG A 410 -15.53 -3.38 -17.72
C ARG A 410 -14.69 -3.24 -18.99
N PRO A 411 -15.21 -2.65 -20.08
CA PRO A 411 -14.43 -2.43 -21.30
C PRO A 411 -13.15 -1.64 -21.02
N VAL A 412 -12.05 -2.05 -21.62
CA VAL A 412 -10.73 -1.39 -21.49
C VAL A 412 -10.21 -1.03 -22.87
N ASP A 413 -9.86 0.24 -23.05
CA ASP A 413 -9.19 0.74 -24.25
C ASP A 413 -7.69 0.93 -23.95
N VAL A 414 -6.85 0.30 -24.75
CA VAL A 414 -5.38 0.41 -24.66
C VAL A 414 -4.81 0.79 -26.01
N GLY A 415 -4.22 1.99 -26.11
CA GLY A 415 -3.47 2.42 -27.27
C GLY A 415 -1.97 2.16 -27.12
N LEU A 416 -1.35 1.56 -28.14
CA LEU A 416 0.09 1.44 -28.32
C LEU A 416 0.53 2.36 -29.45
N GLN A 417 1.60 3.12 -29.26
CA GLN A 417 2.14 4.06 -30.26
C GLN A 417 3.66 3.93 -30.39
N LYS A 418 4.21 4.36 -31.53
CA LYS A 418 5.63 4.18 -31.89
C LYS A 418 6.08 2.72 -31.79
N LEU A 419 5.18 1.80 -32.13
CA LEU A 419 5.47 0.37 -32.14
C LEU A 419 6.57 0.11 -33.16
N ALA A 420 7.71 -0.37 -32.68
CA ALA A 420 8.83 -0.81 -33.49
C ALA A 420 9.06 -2.30 -33.25
N VAL A 421 9.01 -3.13 -34.29
CA VAL A 421 9.25 -4.57 -34.20
C VAL A 421 10.34 -4.95 -35.19
N THR A 422 11.34 -5.71 -34.75
CA THR A 422 12.31 -6.35 -35.65
C THR A 422 12.31 -7.85 -35.39
N LEU A 423 12.26 -8.66 -36.44
CA LEU A 423 12.43 -10.12 -36.40
C LEU A 423 13.51 -10.50 -37.41
N THR A 424 14.53 -11.27 -37.01
CA THR A 424 15.59 -11.73 -37.89
C THR A 424 15.72 -13.25 -37.87
N ASP A 425 16.10 -13.80 -39.03
CA ASP A 425 16.42 -15.21 -39.22
C ASP A 425 15.29 -16.18 -38.82
N PHE A 426 14.04 -15.81 -39.10
CA PHE A 426 12.88 -16.68 -38.89
C PHE A 426 12.88 -17.82 -39.92
N SER A 427 12.68 -19.06 -39.45
CA SER A 427 12.53 -20.23 -40.31
C SER A 427 11.65 -21.29 -39.65
N THR A 428 10.83 -21.97 -40.45
CA THR A 428 10.04 -23.13 -40.01
C THR A 428 10.86 -24.42 -39.88
N LEU A 429 12.01 -24.50 -40.54
CA LEU A 429 12.83 -25.71 -40.63
C LEU A 429 14.22 -25.57 -40.00
N ALA A 430 14.72 -24.35 -39.75
CA ALA A 430 16.03 -24.15 -39.16
C ALA A 430 16.05 -24.48 -37.66
N SER A 431 17.18 -25.01 -37.19
CA SER A 431 17.46 -25.24 -35.76
C SER A 431 17.90 -23.96 -35.04
N ALA A 432 18.44 -22.98 -35.77
CA ALA A 432 18.83 -21.68 -35.22
C ALA A 432 17.59 -20.89 -34.76
N PRO A 433 17.64 -20.20 -33.61
CA PRO A 433 16.52 -19.41 -33.13
C PRO A 433 16.40 -18.09 -33.89
N ALA A 434 15.15 -17.68 -34.13
CA ALA A 434 14.83 -16.36 -34.66
C ALA A 434 14.93 -15.32 -33.54
N HIS A 435 15.56 -14.18 -33.81
CA HIS A 435 15.70 -13.10 -32.83
C HIS A 435 14.63 -12.04 -33.06
N TYR A 436 14.03 -11.52 -31.99
CA TYR A 436 13.04 -10.47 -32.10
C TYR A 436 13.22 -9.37 -31.06
N THR A 437 12.83 -8.15 -31.44
CA THR A 437 12.71 -6.99 -30.54
C THR A 437 11.37 -6.31 -30.79
N LEU A 438 10.77 -5.79 -29.73
CA LEU A 438 9.53 -5.02 -29.73
C LEU A 438 9.67 -3.87 -28.76
N ASN A 439 9.48 -2.64 -29.24
CA ASN A 439 9.49 -1.43 -28.42
C ASN A 439 8.21 -0.65 -28.70
N THR A 440 7.54 -0.14 -27.66
CA THR A 440 6.31 0.65 -27.81
C THR A 440 6.03 1.52 -26.59
N ASP A 441 5.31 2.63 -26.80
CA ASP A 441 4.81 3.52 -25.75
C ASP A 441 3.30 3.32 -25.55
N PHE A 442 2.81 3.41 -24.32
CA PHE A 442 1.36 3.41 -24.04
C PHE A 442 0.78 4.81 -24.25
N LYS A 443 -0.21 4.93 -25.14
CA LYS A 443 -0.80 6.21 -25.60
C LYS A 443 -1.46 7.02 -24.48
N ASP A 444 -2.29 6.38 -23.65
CA ASP A 444 -3.14 7.05 -22.65
C ASP A 444 -2.72 6.78 -21.19
N ALA A 445 -1.94 5.71 -20.95
CA ALA A 445 -1.51 5.33 -19.61
C ALA A 445 -0.15 5.90 -19.22
N GLY A 446 0.66 6.33 -20.19
CA GLY A 446 2.08 6.64 -19.95
C GLY A 446 2.91 5.38 -19.67
N GLY A 447 4.22 5.49 -19.85
CA GLY A 447 5.16 4.37 -19.76
C GLY A 447 5.46 3.71 -21.10
N SER A 448 6.40 2.76 -21.08
CA SER A 448 6.89 2.07 -22.27
C SER A 448 7.07 0.57 -22.02
N LEU A 449 7.01 -0.22 -23.09
CA LEU A 449 7.28 -1.66 -23.11
C LEU A 449 8.40 -1.95 -24.10
N GLY A 450 9.45 -2.61 -23.64
CA GLY A 450 10.51 -3.21 -24.43
C GLY A 450 10.51 -4.72 -24.25
N VAL A 451 10.61 -5.47 -25.33
CA VAL A 451 10.76 -6.93 -25.31
C VAL A 451 11.86 -7.29 -26.28
N ALA A 452 12.83 -8.10 -25.84
CA ALA A 452 13.87 -8.65 -26.70
C ALA A 452 14.04 -10.13 -26.41
N GLY A 453 14.15 -10.96 -27.43
CA GLY A 453 14.16 -12.40 -27.21
C GLY A 453 14.57 -13.20 -28.42
N ALA A 454 14.50 -14.51 -28.27
CA ALA A 454 14.73 -15.44 -29.36
C ALA A 454 13.81 -16.66 -29.21
N PHE A 455 13.30 -17.19 -30.31
CA PHE A 455 12.48 -18.41 -30.30
C PHE A 455 12.85 -19.35 -31.44
N GLY A 456 12.78 -20.66 -31.20
CA GLY A 456 13.03 -21.69 -32.20
C GLY A 456 11.83 -22.63 -32.32
N LEU A 457 11.21 -22.68 -33.51
CA LEU A 457 10.06 -23.55 -33.76
C LEU A 457 10.44 -25.04 -33.73
N VAL A 458 11.60 -25.38 -34.28
CA VAL A 458 12.14 -26.76 -34.26
C VAL A 458 12.61 -27.15 -32.87
N ALA A 459 13.34 -26.26 -32.19
CA ALA A 459 13.86 -26.49 -30.83
C ALA A 459 12.74 -26.48 -29.75
N LYS A 460 11.58 -25.89 -30.06
CA LYS A 460 10.43 -25.72 -29.15
C LYS A 460 10.76 -24.90 -27.90
N THR A 461 11.58 -23.87 -28.07
CA THR A 461 12.02 -22.98 -26.99
C THR A 461 11.80 -21.52 -27.35
N ALA A 462 11.56 -20.69 -26.34
CA ALA A 462 11.55 -19.23 -26.44
C ALA A 462 12.21 -18.61 -25.22
N SER A 463 12.84 -17.48 -25.43
CA SER A 463 13.37 -16.60 -24.41
C SER A 463 12.90 -15.18 -24.66
N ALA A 464 12.63 -14.44 -23.59
CA ALA A 464 12.18 -13.05 -23.65
C ALA A 464 12.71 -12.29 -22.44
N LYS A 465 13.41 -11.18 -22.68
CA LYS A 465 13.66 -10.13 -21.71
C LYS A 465 12.60 -9.06 -21.90
N VAL A 466 11.77 -8.87 -20.90
CA VAL A 466 10.67 -7.90 -20.88
C VAL A 466 11.07 -6.75 -19.95
N ASP A 467 10.96 -5.53 -20.44
CA ASP A 467 11.26 -4.29 -19.72
C ASP A 467 10.04 -3.37 -19.80
N VAL A 468 9.38 -3.18 -18.68
CA VAL A 468 8.19 -2.34 -18.51
C VAL A 468 8.59 -1.14 -17.67
N LYS A 469 8.32 0.08 -18.15
CA LYS A 469 8.66 1.30 -17.43
C LYS A 469 7.42 2.11 -17.11
N SER A 470 7.23 2.41 -15.82
CA SER A 470 6.27 3.40 -15.30
C SER A 470 4.84 3.25 -15.83
N VAL A 471 4.34 2.02 -15.97
CA VAL A 471 2.95 1.76 -16.37
C VAL A 471 2.03 2.08 -15.20
N LYS A 472 1.03 2.94 -15.42
CA LYS A 472 0.05 3.32 -14.39
C LYS A 472 -0.85 2.13 -14.02
N LEU A 473 -0.86 1.78 -12.73
CA LEU A 473 -1.64 0.67 -12.19
C LEU A 473 -3.17 0.82 -12.30
N PRO A 474 -3.78 2.02 -12.25
CA PRO A 474 -5.22 2.16 -12.47
C PRO A 474 -5.72 1.58 -13.80
N LEU A 475 -4.87 1.48 -14.84
CA LEU A 475 -5.20 0.81 -16.11
C LEU A 475 -5.55 -0.68 -15.91
N LEU A 476 -4.95 -1.32 -14.89
CA LEU A 476 -5.15 -2.74 -14.61
C LEU A 476 -6.37 -3.01 -13.70
N GLN A 477 -7.00 -1.97 -13.15
CA GLN A 477 -8.15 -2.09 -12.24
C GLN A 477 -9.28 -3.01 -12.80
N PRO A 478 -9.72 -2.88 -14.07
CA PRO A 478 -10.78 -3.73 -14.62
C PRO A 478 -10.46 -5.23 -14.66
N TYR A 479 -9.16 -5.58 -14.62
CA TYR A 479 -8.69 -6.97 -14.60
C TYR A 479 -8.61 -7.54 -13.17
N ILE A 480 -8.40 -6.70 -12.15
CA ILE A 480 -8.35 -7.11 -10.73
C ILE A 480 -9.71 -6.97 -10.01
N ASP A 481 -10.68 -6.26 -10.61
CA ASP A 481 -12.05 -6.08 -10.14
C ASP A 481 -12.81 -7.40 -9.88
N THR A 482 -12.30 -8.52 -10.39
CA THR A 482 -12.84 -9.88 -10.18
C THR A 482 -12.26 -10.59 -8.96
N ALA A 483 -11.07 -10.20 -8.51
CA ALA A 483 -10.34 -10.85 -7.42
C ALA A 483 -10.53 -10.14 -6.07
N THR A 484 -10.70 -8.82 -6.08
CA THR A 484 -10.80 -7.98 -4.89
C THR A 484 -11.74 -6.80 -5.12
N VAL A 485 -12.32 -6.28 -4.04
CA VAL A 485 -13.08 -5.02 -4.02
C VAL A 485 -12.18 -3.79 -3.79
N ALA A 486 -10.88 -3.98 -3.59
CA ALA A 486 -9.90 -2.90 -3.42
C ALA A 486 -9.75 -2.07 -4.71
N GLN A 487 -9.69 -0.75 -4.55
CA GLN A 487 -9.47 0.19 -5.63
C GLN A 487 -8.06 0.76 -5.58
N ILE A 488 -7.31 0.58 -6.67
CA ILE A 488 -6.03 1.22 -6.89
C ILE A 488 -6.31 2.62 -7.45
N THR A 489 -6.13 3.62 -6.60
CA THR A 489 -6.39 5.02 -6.96
C THR A 489 -5.18 5.69 -7.62
N ASP A 490 -3.98 5.19 -7.32
CA ASP A 490 -2.71 5.73 -7.81
C ASP A 490 -1.62 4.66 -7.75
N GLY A 491 -0.57 4.84 -8.55
CA GLY A 491 0.63 4.01 -8.55
C GLY A 491 1.17 3.70 -9.94
N ALA A 492 2.49 3.52 -10.03
CA ALA A 492 3.19 3.12 -11.25
C ALA A 492 4.00 1.84 -11.01
N LEU A 493 4.01 0.95 -12.01
CA LEU A 493 4.75 -0.30 -12.04
C LEU A 493 5.86 -0.22 -13.09
N SER A 494 7.07 -0.55 -12.69
CA SER A 494 8.16 -0.91 -13.59
C SER A 494 8.57 -2.35 -13.33
N ALA A 495 8.93 -3.10 -14.36
CA ALA A 495 9.32 -4.49 -14.22
C ALA A 495 10.36 -4.88 -15.27
N THR A 496 11.40 -5.57 -14.85
CA THR A 496 12.33 -6.26 -15.74
C THR A 496 12.22 -7.75 -15.48
N ALA A 497 11.84 -8.53 -16.50
CA ALA A 497 11.67 -9.97 -16.38
C ALA A 497 12.43 -10.73 -17.46
N ASN A 498 13.18 -11.77 -17.09
CA ASN A 498 13.77 -12.70 -18.04
C ASN A 498 12.95 -14.00 -18.00
N VAL A 499 12.28 -14.32 -19.09
CA VAL A 499 11.36 -15.45 -19.21
C VAL A 499 11.93 -16.44 -20.22
N GLY A 500 12.07 -17.70 -19.80
CA GLY A 500 12.38 -18.83 -20.66
C GLY A 500 11.18 -19.79 -20.71
N ALA A 501 10.80 -20.22 -21.91
CA ALA A 501 9.75 -21.19 -22.14
C ALA A 501 10.28 -22.36 -22.97
N ASN A 502 9.95 -23.58 -22.57
CA ASN A 502 10.25 -24.80 -23.31
C ASN A 502 8.98 -25.66 -23.39
N TRP A 503 8.37 -25.66 -24.58
CA TRP A 503 7.18 -26.46 -24.90
C TRP A 503 7.53 -27.80 -25.56
N SER A 504 8.80 -28.21 -25.54
CA SER A 504 9.20 -29.61 -25.79
C SER A 504 8.83 -30.51 -24.61
N LYS A 505 8.60 -29.93 -23.42
CA LYS A 505 8.17 -30.60 -22.19
C LYS A 505 6.65 -30.46 -21.99
N SER A 506 6.04 -31.43 -21.31
CA SER A 506 4.61 -31.40 -20.93
C SER A 506 4.49 -31.62 -19.40
N PRO A 507 3.92 -30.67 -18.62
CA PRO A 507 3.46 -29.34 -19.04
C PRO A 507 4.63 -28.45 -19.53
N VAL A 508 4.30 -27.36 -20.24
CA VAL A 508 5.29 -26.41 -20.76
C VAL A 508 6.16 -25.89 -19.60
N ALA A 509 7.48 -26.06 -19.70
CA ALA A 509 8.40 -25.59 -18.69
C ALA A 509 8.64 -24.09 -18.87
N VAL A 510 8.08 -23.28 -17.97
CA VAL A 510 8.27 -21.81 -17.96
C VAL A 510 9.05 -21.42 -16.72
N MET A 511 10.18 -20.75 -16.94
CA MET A 511 11.06 -20.22 -15.90
C MET A 511 11.17 -18.70 -16.03
N VAL A 512 11.09 -18.00 -14.91
CA VAL A 512 11.37 -16.57 -14.80
C VAL A 512 12.60 -16.39 -13.91
N THR A 513 13.67 -15.78 -14.39
CA THR A 513 14.93 -15.64 -13.63
C THR A 513 15.38 -14.19 -13.54
N ASP A 514 16.14 -13.86 -12.51
CA ASP A 514 16.81 -12.55 -12.32
C ASP A 514 15.92 -11.37 -12.71
N SER A 515 14.75 -11.30 -12.06
CA SER A 515 13.70 -10.34 -12.39
C SER A 515 13.49 -9.34 -11.26
N GLN A 516 13.09 -8.13 -11.59
CA GLN A 516 12.85 -7.06 -10.63
C GLN A 516 11.51 -6.39 -10.92
N LEU A 517 10.73 -6.12 -9.88
CA LEU A 517 9.47 -5.39 -9.96
C LEU A 517 9.56 -4.20 -9.02
N ASP A 518 9.33 -3.00 -9.54
CA ASP A 518 9.35 -1.75 -8.79
C ASP A 518 7.96 -1.10 -8.82
N LEU A 519 7.44 -0.80 -7.64
CA LEU A 519 6.19 -0.10 -7.40
C LEU A 519 6.49 1.28 -6.84
N GLN A 520 5.84 2.30 -7.38
CA GLN A 520 5.98 3.69 -6.92
C GLN A 520 4.62 4.30 -6.63
N SER A 521 4.52 5.02 -5.51
CA SER A 521 3.34 5.81 -5.09
C SER A 521 2.01 5.04 -5.13
N LEU A 522 2.02 3.76 -4.75
CA LEU A 522 0.82 2.93 -4.72
C LEU A 522 -0.16 3.44 -3.65
N LYS A 523 -1.42 3.64 -4.01
CA LYS A 523 -2.50 4.01 -3.08
C LYS A 523 -3.72 3.12 -3.28
N VAL A 524 -4.08 2.40 -2.23
CA VAL A 524 -5.21 1.46 -2.22
C VAL A 524 -6.28 1.95 -1.26
N ALA A 525 -7.51 2.05 -1.76
CA ALA A 525 -8.69 2.44 -1.00
C ALA A 525 -9.75 1.34 -1.03
N ALA A 526 -10.62 1.33 -0.01
CA ALA A 526 -11.87 0.57 -0.08
C ALA A 526 -12.84 1.24 -1.07
N ARG A 527 -13.74 0.46 -1.66
CA ARG A 527 -14.79 0.97 -2.55
C ARG A 527 -15.57 2.10 -1.85
N ASP A 528 -15.70 3.24 -2.53
CA ASP A 528 -16.38 4.45 -2.06
C ASP A 528 -15.65 5.26 -0.95
N SER A 529 -14.42 4.86 -0.55
CA SER A 529 -13.55 5.66 0.31
C SER A 529 -12.64 6.57 -0.52
N LYS A 530 -12.64 7.88 -0.22
CA LYS A 530 -11.68 8.83 -0.79
C LYS A 530 -10.28 8.74 -0.15
N ASN A 531 -10.21 8.19 1.07
CA ASN A 531 -8.95 8.08 1.81
C ASN A 531 -8.32 6.70 1.54
N PRO A 532 -7.04 6.64 1.13
CA PRO A 532 -6.34 5.37 1.00
C PRO A 532 -6.16 4.72 2.37
N LEU A 533 -6.49 3.44 2.47
CA LEU A 533 -6.25 2.64 3.68
C LEU A 533 -4.82 2.09 3.72
N ILE A 534 -4.23 1.91 2.54
CA ILE A 534 -2.84 1.49 2.35
C ILE A 534 -2.20 2.45 1.34
N SER A 535 -1.05 3.00 1.69
CA SER A 535 -0.21 3.75 0.74
C SER A 535 1.24 3.27 0.85
N LEU A 536 1.95 3.23 -0.26
CA LEU A 536 3.34 2.79 -0.34
C LEU A 536 4.10 3.74 -1.24
N ALA A 537 5.12 4.41 -0.70
CA ALA A 537 5.94 5.34 -1.48
C ALA A 537 6.79 4.59 -2.53
N GLN A 538 7.49 3.53 -2.10
CA GLN A 538 8.28 2.69 -3.00
C GLN A 538 8.30 1.23 -2.52
N GLY A 539 8.13 0.29 -3.46
CA GLY A 539 8.34 -1.13 -3.25
C GLY A 539 9.23 -1.72 -4.35
N SER A 540 10.11 -2.65 -4.00
CA SER A 540 10.98 -3.36 -4.93
C SER A 540 10.97 -4.84 -4.58
N VAL A 541 10.70 -5.70 -5.55
CA VAL A 541 10.76 -7.16 -5.41
C VAL A 541 11.83 -7.68 -6.35
N LYS A 542 12.88 -8.28 -5.80
CA LYS A 542 13.92 -8.97 -6.58
C LYS A 542 13.64 -10.46 -6.58
N VAL A 543 13.27 -10.99 -7.73
CA VAL A 543 12.97 -12.39 -7.97
C VAL A 543 14.23 -13.09 -8.47
N ARG A 544 14.63 -14.17 -7.79
CA ARG A 544 15.76 -14.99 -8.22
C ARG A 544 15.33 -15.96 -9.31
N GLN A 545 14.28 -16.73 -9.01
CA GLN A 545 13.72 -17.71 -9.94
C GLN A 545 12.26 -18.02 -9.61
N VAL A 546 11.41 -18.13 -10.63
CA VAL A 546 10.07 -18.74 -10.52
C VAL A 546 9.97 -19.85 -11.55
N ASP A 547 9.74 -21.06 -11.09
CA ASP A 547 9.44 -22.22 -11.93
C ASP A 547 7.93 -22.47 -11.89
N VAL A 548 7.25 -22.14 -12.99
CA VAL A 548 5.79 -22.25 -13.09
C VAL A 548 5.34 -23.71 -13.16
N ALA A 549 6.15 -24.58 -13.77
CA ALA A 549 5.83 -26.00 -13.89
C ALA A 549 6.00 -26.72 -12.53
N ALA A 550 7.06 -26.40 -11.80
CA ALA A 550 7.31 -26.91 -10.45
C ALA A 550 6.50 -26.19 -9.37
N ARG A 551 5.83 -25.08 -9.70
CA ARG A 551 5.09 -24.20 -8.77
C ARG A 551 5.96 -23.75 -7.58
N ASN A 552 7.19 -23.35 -7.88
CA ASN A 552 8.15 -22.88 -6.88
C ASN A 552 8.59 -21.44 -7.19
N ALA A 553 8.61 -20.57 -6.19
CA ALA A 553 9.03 -19.18 -6.30
C ALA A 553 10.12 -18.82 -5.28
N GLU A 554 11.32 -18.49 -5.77
CA GLU A 554 12.43 -17.95 -4.99
C GLU A 554 12.54 -16.43 -5.21
N ILE A 555 12.26 -15.68 -4.15
CA ILE A 555 12.36 -14.22 -4.09
C ILE A 555 13.61 -13.89 -3.26
N ALA A 556 14.55 -13.14 -3.82
CA ALA A 556 15.76 -12.73 -3.12
C ALA A 556 15.45 -11.72 -2.02
N SER A 557 14.68 -10.67 -2.35
CA SER A 557 14.30 -9.63 -1.41
C SER A 557 12.98 -8.94 -1.77
N VAL A 558 12.28 -8.49 -0.75
CA VAL A 558 11.13 -7.58 -0.84
C VAL A 558 11.45 -6.35 0.01
N ASP A 559 11.74 -5.24 -0.65
CA ASP A 559 12.08 -3.98 -0.01
C ASP A 559 10.92 -3.00 -0.15
N THR A 560 10.46 -2.43 0.96
CA THR A 560 9.35 -1.47 0.99
C THR A 560 9.75 -0.26 1.82
N THR A 561 9.46 0.94 1.32
CA THR A 561 9.76 2.21 1.98
C THR A 561 8.51 3.08 2.03
N GLY A 562 8.23 3.67 3.19
CA GLY A 562 7.09 4.58 3.36
C GLY A 562 5.73 3.89 3.24
N LEU A 563 5.60 2.64 3.69
CA LEU A 563 4.30 1.96 3.80
C LEU A 563 3.49 2.62 4.92
N ALA A 564 2.34 3.21 4.61
CA ALA A 564 1.40 3.70 5.60
C ALA A 564 0.11 2.88 5.59
N VAL A 565 -0.30 2.39 6.76
CA VAL A 565 -1.51 1.59 6.97
C VAL A 565 -2.41 2.27 8.00
N ASP A 566 -3.67 2.47 7.65
CA ASP A 566 -4.72 2.95 8.56
C ASP A 566 -5.67 1.80 8.91
N ALA A 567 -5.44 1.21 10.08
CA ALA A 567 -6.23 0.11 10.62
C ALA A 567 -7.17 0.63 11.71
N GLN A 568 -8.45 0.26 11.61
CA GLN A 568 -9.47 0.64 12.57
C GLN A 568 -10.25 -0.61 12.97
N ARG A 569 -10.31 -0.86 14.27
CA ARG A 569 -11.24 -1.81 14.85
C ARG A 569 -12.56 -1.10 15.11
N LEU A 570 -13.60 -1.53 14.40
CA LEU A 570 -14.94 -0.95 14.44
C LEU A 570 -15.67 -1.39 15.72
N LYS A 571 -16.81 -0.76 16.03
CA LYS A 571 -17.60 -1.06 17.24
C LYS A 571 -18.11 -2.50 17.31
N ASP A 572 -18.28 -3.15 16.17
CA ASP A 572 -18.66 -4.57 16.04
C ASP A 572 -17.46 -5.52 16.21
N GLY A 573 -16.26 -4.99 16.40
CA GLY A 573 -15.01 -5.75 16.55
C GLY A 573 -14.32 -6.10 15.22
N SER A 574 -14.93 -5.80 14.07
CA SER A 574 -14.34 -6.03 12.75
C SER A 574 -13.22 -5.02 12.43
N ILE A 575 -12.32 -5.37 11.50
CA ILE A 575 -11.22 -4.50 11.06
C ILE A 575 -11.56 -3.90 9.70
N ASN A 576 -11.48 -2.59 9.55
CA ASN A 576 -11.75 -1.87 8.29
C ASN A 576 -10.94 -2.41 7.09
N LEU A 577 -9.71 -2.88 7.29
CA LEU A 577 -8.87 -3.48 6.24
C LEU A 577 -9.48 -4.76 5.64
N ALA A 578 -10.35 -5.46 6.38
CA ALA A 578 -11.09 -6.61 5.85
C ALA A 578 -12.01 -6.21 4.68
N ALA A 579 -12.44 -4.94 4.62
CA ALA A 579 -13.21 -4.42 3.49
C ALA A 579 -12.43 -4.41 2.18
N LEU A 580 -11.09 -4.52 2.19
CA LEU A 580 -10.28 -4.68 0.98
C LEU A 580 -10.32 -6.13 0.45
N ALA A 581 -10.59 -7.11 1.31
CA ALA A 581 -10.56 -8.54 1.00
C ALA A 581 -11.94 -9.12 0.65
N GLY A 582 -13.00 -8.31 0.63
CA GLY A 582 -14.37 -8.78 0.37
C GLY A 582 -14.49 -9.50 -0.99
N GLN A 583 -15.05 -10.71 -0.98
CA GLN A 583 -15.41 -11.41 -2.20
C GLN A 583 -16.61 -10.74 -2.87
N ARG A 584 -16.48 -10.47 -4.18
CA ARG A 584 -17.61 -10.03 -5.00
C ARG A 584 -18.57 -11.22 -5.17
N GLU A 585 -19.87 -11.00 -5.00
CA GLU A 585 -20.90 -11.96 -5.43
C GLU A 585 -20.60 -12.42 -6.85
N ALA A 586 -20.67 -13.73 -7.05
CA ALA A 586 -20.16 -14.46 -8.18
C ALA A 586 -20.51 -13.79 -9.52
N ALA A 587 -19.48 -13.43 -10.29
CA ALA A 587 -19.65 -13.22 -11.72
C ALA A 587 -20.30 -14.49 -12.32
N PRO A 588 -21.27 -14.36 -13.25
CA PRO A 588 -21.95 -15.50 -13.84
C PRO A 588 -20.91 -16.47 -14.41
N GLN A 589 -21.09 -17.75 -14.05
CA GLN A 589 -20.19 -18.85 -14.37
C GLN A 589 -19.74 -18.80 -15.83
N ARG A 590 -18.52 -18.30 -16.09
CA ARG A 590 -17.76 -18.72 -17.25
C ARG A 590 -17.50 -20.21 -17.05
N THR A 591 -17.88 -21.00 -18.04
CA THR A 591 -17.67 -22.45 -18.22
C THR A 591 -16.23 -22.93 -17.93
N ALA A 592 -15.27 -22.03 -17.74
CA ALA A 592 -13.92 -22.29 -17.26
C ALA A 592 -13.82 -22.74 -15.78
N ILE A 593 -14.83 -22.53 -14.93
CA ILE A 593 -14.74 -22.93 -13.50
C ILE A 593 -14.70 -24.46 -13.32
N HIS A 594 -15.21 -25.24 -14.28
CA HIS A 594 -15.03 -26.71 -14.30
C HIS A 594 -13.60 -27.13 -14.64
N ALA A 595 -12.88 -26.36 -15.47
CA ALA A 595 -11.47 -26.63 -15.79
C ALA A 595 -10.52 -26.18 -14.67
N VAL A 596 -10.82 -25.06 -13.99
CA VAL A 596 -10.00 -24.54 -12.88
C VAL A 596 -10.19 -25.36 -11.61
N LYS A 597 -11.41 -25.83 -11.28
CA LYS A 597 -11.62 -26.76 -10.15
C LYS A 597 -10.97 -28.13 -10.39
N LYS A 598 -10.91 -28.60 -11.63
CA LYS A 598 -10.22 -29.85 -11.99
C LYS A 598 -8.68 -29.67 -12.00
N ALA A 599 -8.18 -28.52 -12.45
CA ALA A 599 -6.75 -28.18 -12.42
C ALA A 599 -6.21 -27.81 -11.02
N GLN A 600 -7.06 -27.29 -10.11
CA GLN A 600 -6.73 -27.11 -8.69
C GLN A 600 -6.65 -28.44 -7.93
N ALA A 601 -7.34 -29.48 -8.41
CA ALA A 601 -7.31 -30.81 -7.80
C ALA A 601 -6.12 -31.69 -8.27
N GLU A 602 -5.43 -31.34 -9.36
CA GLU A 602 -4.47 -32.23 -10.03
C GLU A 602 -2.99 -31.78 -10.02
N GLY A 603 -2.62 -30.66 -9.37
CA GLY A 603 -1.21 -30.20 -9.32
C GLY A 603 -0.70 -29.82 -7.92
N PRO A 604 0.63 -29.82 -7.69
CA PRO A 604 1.24 -29.54 -6.37
C PRO A 604 0.90 -28.14 -5.85
N ALA A 605 0.91 -27.93 -4.53
CA ALA A 605 0.75 -26.58 -3.97
C ALA A 605 1.92 -25.67 -4.38
N TRP A 606 1.71 -24.35 -4.41
CA TRP A 606 2.81 -23.40 -4.61
C TRP A 606 3.70 -23.35 -3.37
N HIS A 607 5.00 -23.55 -3.57
CA HIS A 607 6.03 -23.33 -2.55
C HIS A 607 6.73 -22.00 -2.82
N TYR A 608 7.07 -21.25 -1.77
CA TYR A 608 7.76 -19.97 -1.92
C TYR A 608 8.80 -19.75 -0.83
N LYS A 609 9.87 -19.04 -1.19
CA LYS A 609 10.90 -18.58 -0.26
C LYS A 609 11.29 -17.14 -0.56
N ILE A 610 11.27 -16.29 0.46
CA ILE A 610 11.72 -14.90 0.43
C ILE A 610 12.98 -14.80 1.29
N GLY A 611 14.11 -14.44 0.69
CA GLY A 611 15.39 -14.31 1.39
C GLY A 611 15.34 -13.24 2.47
N GLU A 612 14.97 -12.02 2.10
CA GLU A 612 14.79 -10.90 3.03
C GLU A 612 13.51 -10.11 2.75
N LEU A 613 12.78 -9.75 3.80
CA LEU A 613 11.69 -8.77 3.75
C LEU A 613 12.11 -7.57 4.59
N ASN A 614 12.27 -6.41 3.94
CA ASN A 614 12.67 -5.16 4.58
C ASN A 614 11.55 -4.13 4.45
N LEU A 615 11.16 -3.56 5.58
CA LEU A 615 10.20 -2.49 5.71
C LEU A 615 10.89 -1.30 6.37
N LYS A 616 10.93 -0.15 5.67
CA LYS A 616 11.60 1.07 6.12
C LYS A 616 10.62 2.24 6.19
N ASP A 617 10.78 3.10 7.19
CA ASP A 617 9.99 4.31 7.39
C ASP A 617 8.47 4.09 7.28
N ALA A 618 8.00 2.94 7.76
CA ALA A 618 6.59 2.62 7.72
C ALA A 618 5.82 3.34 8.84
N THR A 619 4.52 3.54 8.62
CA THR A 619 3.61 4.15 9.57
C THR A 619 2.40 3.25 9.73
N ALA A 620 2.09 2.85 10.96
CA ALA A 620 0.86 2.14 11.28
C ALA A 620 0.02 3.00 12.23
N ASN A 621 -1.15 3.42 11.77
CA ASN A 621 -2.16 4.06 12.60
C ASN A 621 -3.19 3.00 12.98
N PHE A 622 -3.34 2.71 14.26
CA PHE A 622 -4.34 1.79 14.77
C PHE A 622 -5.33 2.54 15.67
N THR A 623 -6.62 2.46 15.36
CA THR A 623 -7.69 3.02 16.20
C THR A 623 -8.65 1.91 16.63
N ASP A 624 -8.76 1.64 17.93
CA ASP A 624 -9.77 0.74 18.49
C ASP A 624 -10.99 1.55 18.97
N ASN A 625 -12.14 1.35 18.34
CA ASN A 625 -13.40 1.99 18.69
C ASN A 625 -14.34 1.08 19.51
N THR A 626 -13.85 -0.08 19.99
CA THR A 626 -14.65 -0.99 20.84
C THR A 626 -14.78 -0.52 22.28
N THR A 627 -13.87 0.35 22.74
CA THR A 627 -13.89 0.98 24.06
C THR A 627 -14.71 2.29 24.04
N PRO A 628 -15.29 2.74 25.18
CA PRO A 628 -16.03 4.01 25.26
C PRO A 628 -15.22 5.25 24.84
N GLN A 629 -13.92 5.24 25.14
CA GLN A 629 -12.94 6.19 24.61
C GLN A 629 -12.05 5.45 23.59
N PRO A 630 -11.97 5.90 22.32
CA PRO A 630 -11.17 5.20 21.32
C PRO A 630 -9.67 5.18 21.66
N VAL A 631 -9.05 4.01 21.57
CA VAL A 631 -7.61 3.86 21.75
C VAL A 631 -6.92 4.14 20.42
N LYS A 632 -6.07 5.17 20.37
CA LYS A 632 -5.32 5.57 19.17
C LYS A 632 -3.84 5.29 19.38
N LEU A 633 -3.28 4.43 18.53
CA LEU A 633 -1.86 4.10 18.51
C LEU A 633 -1.27 4.61 17.19
N ASN A 634 -0.29 5.50 17.30
CA ASN A 634 0.49 5.96 16.15
C ASN A 634 1.89 5.34 16.24
N ILE A 635 2.19 4.43 15.32
CA ILE A 635 3.48 3.73 15.27
C ILE A 635 4.27 4.29 14.09
N THR A 636 5.21 5.19 14.36
CA THR A 636 6.03 5.86 13.32
C THR A 636 7.32 6.46 13.92
N PRO A 637 8.49 6.19 13.34
CA PRO A 637 8.73 5.24 12.25
C PRO A 637 8.63 3.77 12.73
N LEU A 638 8.24 2.88 11.81
CA LEU A 638 8.26 1.42 11.95
C LEU A 638 9.27 0.86 10.95
N GLN A 639 10.22 0.07 11.45
CA GLN A 639 11.20 -0.66 10.66
C GLN A 639 11.12 -2.13 11.02
N LEU A 640 11.03 -2.99 10.00
CA LEU A 640 10.93 -4.43 10.19
C LEU A 640 11.83 -5.12 9.17
N LYS A 641 12.74 -5.98 9.66
CA LYS A 641 13.51 -6.91 8.84
C LYS A 641 13.14 -8.34 9.24
N VAL A 642 12.70 -9.14 8.26
CA VAL A 642 12.42 -10.57 8.43
C VAL A 642 13.26 -11.35 7.42
N GLN A 643 13.89 -12.44 7.85
CA GLN A 643 14.73 -13.27 6.98
C GLN A 643 14.11 -14.66 6.78
N ASN A 644 14.36 -15.25 5.61
CA ASN A 644 13.97 -16.63 5.27
C ASN A 644 12.48 -16.94 5.41
N VAL A 645 11.60 -16.02 4.98
CA VAL A 645 10.15 -16.27 4.97
C VAL A 645 9.83 -17.34 3.95
N SER A 646 9.11 -18.40 4.33
CA SER A 646 8.66 -19.45 3.41
C SER A 646 7.26 -19.94 3.73
N ASP A 647 6.67 -20.71 2.82
CA ASP A 647 5.42 -21.42 3.07
C ASP A 647 5.52 -22.47 4.19
N ASP A 648 6.73 -22.97 4.47
CA ASP A 648 7.03 -23.79 5.65
C ASP A 648 7.11 -22.92 6.92
N LEU A 649 5.96 -22.69 7.53
CA LEU A 649 5.77 -21.92 8.77
C LEU A 649 6.31 -22.60 10.04
N SER A 650 6.88 -23.80 9.92
CA SER A 650 7.52 -24.53 11.04
C SER A 650 8.96 -24.11 11.30
N ARG A 651 9.57 -23.36 10.37
CA ARG A 651 10.96 -22.87 10.50
C ARG A 651 11.01 -21.58 11.31
N PRO A 652 12.08 -21.35 12.11
CA PRO A 652 12.32 -20.07 12.77
C PRO A 652 12.55 -18.95 11.75
N LEU A 653 11.87 -17.82 11.94
CA LEU A 653 12.00 -16.60 11.17
C LEU A 653 12.77 -15.57 12.03
N PRO A 654 14.02 -15.23 11.66
CA PRO A 654 14.72 -14.14 12.32
C PRO A 654 14.02 -12.81 12.04
N VAL A 655 13.64 -12.11 13.10
CA VAL A 655 12.92 -10.83 13.09
C VAL A 655 13.74 -9.76 13.82
N ASP A 656 13.87 -8.58 13.22
CA ASP A 656 14.39 -7.36 13.83
C ASP A 656 13.36 -6.24 13.59
N LEU A 657 12.70 -5.80 14.66
CA LEU A 657 11.63 -4.80 14.66
C LEU A 657 12.08 -3.60 15.48
N GLN A 658 12.00 -2.41 14.90
CA GLN A 658 12.18 -1.14 15.59
C GLN A 658 10.96 -0.27 15.35
N ALA A 659 10.34 0.22 16.42
CA ALA A 659 9.11 0.98 16.35
C ALA A 659 9.13 2.15 17.33
N THR A 660 8.55 3.29 16.94
CA THR A 660 8.27 4.39 17.87
C THR A 660 6.77 4.56 18.05
N LEU A 661 6.30 4.46 19.28
CA LEU A 661 4.89 4.58 19.65
C LEU A 661 4.58 5.99 20.16
N ASN A 662 3.50 6.58 19.65
CA ASN A 662 2.98 7.90 20.03
C ASN A 662 4.04 9.01 20.05
N LYS A 663 5.02 8.94 19.13
CA LYS A 663 6.13 9.89 18.93
C LYS A 663 7.07 10.06 20.13
N LYS A 664 7.02 9.18 21.14
CA LYS A 664 7.81 9.33 22.38
C LYS A 664 8.52 8.05 22.81
N GLY A 665 7.84 6.90 22.79
CA GLY A 665 8.39 5.63 23.30
C GLY A 665 8.98 4.77 22.18
N THR A 666 10.13 4.14 22.43
CA THR A 666 10.78 3.24 21.45
C THR A 666 10.67 1.79 21.87
N LEU A 667 10.44 0.91 20.89
CA LEU A 667 10.39 -0.54 21.05
C LEU A 667 11.34 -1.18 20.03
N GLY A 668 12.33 -1.92 20.52
CA GLY A 668 13.18 -2.82 19.76
C GLY A 668 12.85 -4.27 20.12
N VAL A 669 12.64 -5.12 19.12
CA VAL A 669 12.42 -6.56 19.29
C VAL A 669 13.32 -7.31 18.33
N LYS A 670 14.16 -8.21 18.84
CA LYS A 670 15.09 -8.99 18.01
C LYS A 670 15.15 -10.45 18.44
N GLY A 671 14.95 -11.38 17.52
CA GLY A 671 15.04 -12.81 17.80
C GLY A 671 14.31 -13.65 16.76
N ASP A 672 13.86 -14.83 17.15
CA ASP A 672 13.26 -15.81 16.26
C ASP A 672 11.77 -16.01 16.54
N VAL A 673 10.98 -16.08 15.46
CA VAL A 673 9.54 -16.35 15.49
C VAL A 673 9.23 -17.55 14.60
N THR A 674 8.62 -18.59 15.15
CA THR A 674 8.04 -19.71 14.40
C THR A 674 6.52 -19.57 14.46
N ALA A 675 5.83 -19.64 13.33
CA ALA A 675 4.38 -19.42 13.30
C ALA A 675 3.56 -20.69 13.61
N THR A 676 4.06 -21.88 13.21
CA THR A 676 3.30 -23.14 13.38
C THR A 676 4.16 -24.28 13.95
N PRO A 677 3.99 -24.68 15.23
CA PRO A 677 3.21 -23.98 16.26
C PRO A 677 3.86 -22.65 16.64
N LEU A 678 3.09 -21.72 17.20
CA LEU A 678 3.60 -20.38 17.56
C LEU A 678 4.68 -20.51 18.64
N LYS A 679 5.92 -20.20 18.29
CA LYS A 679 7.05 -20.07 19.21
C LYS A 679 7.72 -18.72 18.97
N VAL A 680 7.95 -17.96 20.02
CA VAL A 680 8.62 -16.67 19.98
C VAL A 680 9.77 -16.74 20.97
N ALA A 681 10.97 -16.36 20.56
CA ALA A 681 12.12 -16.21 21.43
C ALA A 681 12.83 -14.91 21.04
N VAL A 682 12.54 -13.83 21.78
CA VAL A 682 12.94 -12.47 21.38
C VAL A 682 13.52 -11.70 22.55
N LYS A 683 14.52 -10.88 22.25
CA LYS A 683 15.01 -9.81 23.12
C LYS A 683 14.14 -8.59 22.92
N VAL A 684 13.59 -8.08 24.02
CA VAL A 684 12.73 -6.89 24.05
C VAL A 684 13.51 -5.76 24.71
N ASN A 685 13.60 -4.63 24.03
CA ASN A 685 14.11 -3.38 24.55
C ASN A 685 13.03 -2.29 24.36
N ALA A 686 12.38 -1.91 25.45
CA ALA A 686 11.38 -0.87 25.49
C ALA A 686 11.88 0.28 26.34
N ASN A 687 11.76 1.50 25.81
CA ASN A 687 12.11 2.73 26.53
C ASN A 687 10.96 3.72 26.45
N ARG A 688 10.45 4.11 27.61
CA ARG A 688 9.35 5.08 27.80
C ARG A 688 8.12 4.79 26.95
N LEU A 689 7.73 3.52 26.82
CA LEU A 689 6.48 3.14 26.14
C LEU A 689 5.27 3.66 26.93
N ASP A 690 4.36 4.33 26.25
CA ASP A 690 3.18 4.94 26.88
C ASP A 690 2.14 3.88 27.25
N ALA A 691 2.21 3.39 28.49
CA ALA A 691 1.26 2.42 29.03
C ALA A 691 -0.10 3.06 29.38
N ALA A 692 -0.14 4.38 29.60
CA ALA A 692 -1.39 5.09 29.86
C ALA A 692 -2.30 5.15 28.62
N ALA A 693 -1.74 5.02 27.41
CA ALA A 693 -2.52 4.89 26.17
C ALA A 693 -3.50 3.68 26.18
N PHE A 694 -3.27 2.69 27.05
CA PHE A 694 -4.09 1.50 27.20
C PHE A 694 -5.09 1.58 28.37
N GLU A 695 -5.16 2.71 29.08
CA GLU A 695 -6.12 2.95 30.18
C GLU A 695 -7.57 2.61 29.80
N PRO A 696 -8.08 2.91 28.60
CA PRO A 696 -9.47 2.60 28.24
C PRO A 696 -9.85 1.11 28.32
N TYR A 697 -8.87 0.19 28.33
CA TYR A 697 -9.10 -1.25 28.48
C TYR A 697 -9.34 -1.70 29.94
N PHE A 698 -8.85 -0.96 30.93
CA PHE A 698 -8.90 -1.39 32.34
C PHE A 698 -9.35 -0.29 33.31
N GLY A 699 -9.37 0.98 32.92
CA GLY A 699 -9.73 2.13 33.76
C GLY A 699 -11.18 2.13 34.23
N SER A 700 -12.06 1.36 33.58
CA SER A 700 -13.41 1.08 34.11
C SER A 700 -13.39 0.30 35.42
N LYS A 701 -12.35 -0.50 35.67
CA LYS A 701 -12.16 -1.30 36.89
C LYS A 701 -11.54 -0.51 38.05
N LEU A 702 -11.18 0.74 37.83
CA LEU A 702 -10.52 1.62 38.81
C LEU A 702 -11.38 2.86 39.10
N ASN A 703 -11.39 3.29 40.36
CA ASN A 703 -11.87 4.61 40.77
C ASN A 703 -10.77 5.70 40.60
N ALA A 704 -9.70 5.38 39.88
CA ALA A 704 -8.61 6.28 39.52
C ALA A 704 -8.36 6.27 38.00
N VAL A 705 -7.99 7.42 37.45
CA VAL A 705 -7.54 7.60 36.06
C VAL A 705 -6.02 7.59 36.03
N VAL A 706 -5.42 6.76 35.19
CA VAL A 706 -3.98 6.73 34.96
C VAL A 706 -3.62 7.80 33.94
N ALA A 707 -3.21 8.98 34.42
CA ALA A 707 -2.92 10.14 33.58
C ALA A 707 -1.57 10.02 32.85
N SER A 708 -0.61 9.33 33.45
CA SER A 708 0.67 8.98 32.83
C SER A 708 1.21 7.69 33.42
N ALA A 709 1.85 6.87 32.59
CA ALA A 709 2.61 5.70 32.99
C ALA A 709 3.53 5.29 31.84
N LEU A 710 4.84 5.32 32.06
CA LEU A 710 5.82 5.00 31.03
C LEU A 710 6.53 3.69 31.39
N LEU A 711 6.54 2.74 30.46
CA LEU A 711 7.14 1.43 30.64
C LEU A 711 8.55 1.39 30.02
N ASN A 712 9.51 0.98 30.84
CA ASN A 712 10.84 0.54 30.41
C ASN A 712 10.92 -0.98 30.61
N ALA A 713 11.44 -1.70 29.62
CA ALA A 713 11.67 -3.14 29.72
C ALA A 713 12.95 -3.51 28.96
N ASN A 714 13.76 -4.39 29.54
CA ASN A 714 14.95 -4.92 28.88
C ASN A 714 15.14 -6.37 29.31
N GLY A 715 14.83 -7.31 28.42
CA GLY A 715 14.84 -8.73 28.78
C GLY A 715 14.57 -9.68 27.63
N ASP A 716 14.70 -10.97 27.91
CA ASP A 716 14.38 -12.07 27.03
C ASP A 716 12.93 -12.53 27.29
N LEU A 717 12.11 -12.58 26.24
CA LEU A 717 10.74 -13.07 26.24
C LEU A 717 10.69 -14.35 25.40
N THR A 718 10.24 -15.46 25.98
CA THR A 718 9.85 -16.64 25.20
C THR A 718 8.37 -16.96 25.36
N LEU A 719 7.73 -17.29 24.25
CA LEU A 719 6.32 -17.68 24.20
C LEU A 719 6.21 -18.95 23.37
N ASN A 720 5.51 -19.95 23.89
CA ASN A 720 5.26 -21.21 23.21
C ASN A 720 3.77 -21.54 23.31
N GLN A 721 3.09 -21.59 22.18
CA GLN A 721 1.67 -21.95 22.09
C GLN A 721 1.55 -23.22 21.23
N ALA A 722 1.58 -24.36 21.91
CA ALA A 722 1.36 -25.68 21.30
C ALA A 722 -0.04 -26.21 21.68
N LYS A 723 -0.19 -26.83 22.86
CA LYS A 723 -1.49 -27.23 23.42
C LYS A 723 -2.05 -26.20 24.41
N SER A 724 -1.18 -25.63 25.24
CA SER A 724 -1.45 -24.53 26.16
C SER A 724 -0.42 -23.42 25.93
N LEU A 725 -0.78 -22.19 26.29
CA LEU A 725 0.10 -21.03 26.18
C LEU A 725 1.09 -21.04 27.35
N LYS A 726 2.38 -21.10 27.05
CA LYS A 726 3.48 -20.90 28.02
C LYS A 726 4.23 -19.64 27.64
N ALA A 727 4.46 -18.75 28.61
CA ALA A 727 5.26 -17.54 28.40
C ALA A 727 6.25 -17.38 29.54
N ASN A 728 7.49 -17.04 29.24
CA ASN A 728 8.47 -16.61 30.23
C ASN A 728 9.02 -15.23 29.88
N TYR A 729 9.34 -14.45 30.91
CA TYR A 729 10.07 -13.20 30.77
C TYR A 729 11.20 -13.18 31.77
N HIS A 730 12.40 -12.87 31.31
CA HIS A 730 13.57 -12.68 32.15
C HIS A 730 14.28 -11.36 31.85
N GLY A 731 14.38 -10.47 32.83
CA GLY A 731 15.09 -9.20 32.65
C GLY A 731 14.66 -8.12 33.62
N ASP A 732 14.86 -6.87 33.24
CA ASP A 732 14.49 -5.71 34.05
C ASP A 732 13.21 -5.06 33.53
N LEU A 733 12.38 -4.56 34.43
CA LEU A 733 11.13 -3.87 34.10
C LEU A 733 10.96 -2.67 35.03
N ALA A 734 10.60 -1.51 34.49
CA ALA A 734 10.32 -0.34 35.32
C ALA A 734 9.12 0.45 34.80
N LEU A 735 8.26 0.88 35.72
CA LEU A 735 7.18 1.82 35.44
C LEU A 735 7.55 3.19 36.01
N VAL A 736 7.73 4.18 35.13
CA VAL A 736 8.24 5.51 35.48
C VAL A 736 7.22 6.60 35.20
N GLU A 737 7.36 7.73 35.91
CA GLU A 737 6.49 8.91 35.79
C GLU A 737 4.99 8.58 35.92
N VAL A 738 4.64 7.75 36.89
CA VAL A 738 3.26 7.30 37.07
C VAL A 738 2.47 8.33 37.85
N ARG A 739 1.31 8.72 37.31
CA ARG A 739 0.39 9.66 37.94
C ARG A 739 -1.03 9.13 37.87
N MET A 740 -1.64 8.95 39.04
CA MET A 740 -3.03 8.56 39.18
C MET A 740 -3.85 9.70 39.76
N LEU A 741 -4.95 10.01 39.10
CA LEU A 741 -5.92 11.01 39.49
C LEU A 741 -7.18 10.33 39.99
N ASP A 742 -7.84 10.92 40.98
CA ASP A 742 -9.17 10.50 41.41
C ASP A 742 -10.17 10.68 40.25
N LYS A 743 -10.93 9.63 39.93
CA LYS A 743 -11.89 9.66 38.82
C LYS A 743 -13.08 10.59 39.06
N ALA A 744 -13.45 10.82 40.32
CA ALA A 744 -14.56 11.69 40.70
C ALA A 744 -14.16 13.16 40.81
N THR A 745 -12.95 13.46 41.31
CA THR A 745 -12.52 14.86 41.60
C THR A 745 -11.41 15.37 40.69
N SER A 746 -10.73 14.48 39.96
CA SER A 746 -9.47 14.75 39.24
C SER A 746 -8.30 15.22 40.12
N ASP A 747 -8.43 15.11 41.45
CA ASP A 747 -7.34 15.44 42.38
C ASP A 747 -6.22 14.37 42.33
N PRO A 748 -4.94 14.73 42.51
CA PRO A 748 -3.87 13.74 42.63
C PRO A 748 -4.13 12.79 43.80
N PHE A 749 -4.20 11.49 43.51
CA PHE A 749 -4.42 10.44 44.51
C PHE A 749 -3.11 9.76 44.89
N ALA A 750 -2.40 9.22 43.89
CA ALA A 750 -1.14 8.51 44.08
C ALA A 750 -0.28 8.58 42.82
N GLY A 751 1.01 8.30 42.95
CA GLY A 751 1.95 8.28 41.83
C GLY A 751 3.38 8.06 42.28
N TRP A 752 4.30 7.91 41.34
CA TRP A 752 5.70 7.68 41.63
C TRP A 752 6.62 8.07 40.49
N GLY A 753 7.87 8.37 40.83
CA GLY A 753 8.92 8.62 39.84
C GLY A 753 9.36 7.34 39.13
N SER A 754 9.60 6.27 39.88
CA SER A 754 10.01 4.97 39.32
C SER A 754 9.65 3.81 40.25
N LEU A 755 9.06 2.76 39.68
CA LEU A 755 8.90 1.44 40.28
C LEU A 755 9.68 0.46 39.40
N ALA A 756 10.89 0.08 39.83
CA ALA A 756 11.79 -0.79 39.06
C ALA A 756 11.88 -2.18 39.69
N LEU A 757 11.68 -3.21 38.88
CA LEU A 757 11.86 -4.62 39.20
C LEU A 757 13.11 -5.10 38.45
N SER A 758 14.15 -5.44 39.21
CA SER A 758 15.42 -5.94 38.68
C SER A 758 15.48 -7.46 38.79
N ASN A 759 16.08 -8.11 37.79
CA ASN A 759 16.17 -9.58 37.72
C ASN A 759 14.79 -10.25 37.86
N LEU A 760 13.79 -9.73 37.15
CA LEU A 760 12.44 -10.27 37.08
C LEU A 760 12.47 -11.60 36.32
N LYS A 761 11.79 -12.61 36.87
CA LYS A 761 11.44 -13.88 36.22
C LYS A 761 9.93 -14.03 36.35
N ALA A 762 9.23 -13.91 35.22
CA ALA A 762 7.79 -14.10 35.18
C ALA A 762 7.49 -15.30 34.28
N ASP A 763 6.98 -16.37 34.87
CA ASP A 763 6.60 -17.60 34.17
C ASP A 763 5.07 -17.75 34.21
N TYR A 764 4.48 -17.97 33.04
CA TYR A 764 3.05 -18.21 32.84
C TYR A 764 2.85 -19.54 32.15
N ASP A 765 1.96 -20.38 32.70
CA ASP A 765 1.52 -21.62 32.09
C ASP A 765 0.07 -21.97 32.48
N GLU A 766 -0.37 -23.18 32.16
CA GLU A 766 -1.71 -23.69 32.49
C GLU A 766 -1.98 -23.82 34.01
N HIS A 767 -0.95 -23.79 34.86
CA HIS A 767 -1.06 -23.88 36.31
C HIS A 767 -1.08 -22.50 37.00
N GLY A 768 -0.89 -21.41 36.23
CA GLY A 768 -0.99 -20.03 36.71
C GLY A 768 0.24 -19.19 36.38
N THR A 769 0.46 -18.15 37.19
CA THR A 769 1.56 -17.19 37.00
C THR A 769 2.49 -17.22 38.19
N VAL A 770 3.79 -17.36 37.96
CA VAL A 770 4.85 -17.25 38.97
C VAL A 770 5.67 -16.01 38.65
N VAL A 771 5.78 -15.09 39.59
CA VAL A 771 6.60 -13.88 39.46
C VAL A 771 7.63 -13.85 40.58
N ASP A 772 8.90 -13.88 40.20
CA ASP A 772 10.05 -13.73 41.09
C ASP A 772 10.81 -12.47 40.68
N ALA A 773 10.94 -11.50 41.58
CA ALA A 773 11.74 -10.30 41.35
C ALA A 773 12.84 -10.20 42.39
N GLY A 774 14.10 -10.21 41.95
CA GLY A 774 15.25 -10.15 42.86
C GLY A 774 15.29 -8.88 43.70
N ARG A 775 15.01 -7.71 43.10
CA ARG A 775 14.93 -6.43 43.80
C ARG A 775 13.81 -5.55 43.23
N VAL A 776 13.02 -4.95 44.10
CA VAL A 776 12.00 -3.94 43.79
C VAL A 776 12.45 -2.61 44.36
N THR A 777 12.59 -1.58 43.53
CA THR A 777 12.98 -0.23 43.96
C THR A 777 11.84 0.74 43.69
N PHE A 778 11.34 1.38 44.74
CA PHE A 778 10.22 2.31 44.68
C PHE A 778 10.68 3.72 45.05
N THR A 779 10.76 4.60 44.05
CA THR A 779 11.42 5.91 44.15
C THR A 779 10.45 7.05 43.92
N LYS A 780 10.55 8.11 44.75
CA LYS A 780 9.72 9.32 44.66
C LYS A 780 8.22 9.01 44.65
N PHE A 781 7.79 8.03 45.43
CA PHE A 781 6.38 7.66 45.52
C PHE A 781 5.61 8.65 46.39
N TYR A 782 4.36 8.91 46.01
CA TYR A 782 3.43 9.68 46.81
C TYR A 782 2.03 9.05 46.81
N GLY A 783 1.31 9.24 47.91
CA GLY A 783 -0.06 8.75 48.04
C GLY A 783 -0.82 9.45 49.14
N ARG A 784 -2.15 9.48 49.01
CA ARG A 784 -3.07 10.02 50.01
C ARG A 784 -3.81 8.86 50.68
N VAL A 785 -3.63 8.74 51.98
CA VAL A 785 -4.37 7.79 52.81
C VAL A 785 -5.40 8.60 53.57
N LEU A 786 -6.67 8.33 53.32
CA LEU A 786 -7.78 9.05 53.91
C LEU A 786 -8.65 8.07 54.69
N LEU A 787 -8.84 8.36 55.98
CA LEU A 787 -9.87 7.74 56.80
C LEU A 787 -11.10 8.66 56.76
N ASP A 788 -12.21 8.17 56.20
CA ASP A 788 -13.45 8.94 56.09
C ASP A 788 -14.15 9.12 57.46
N ALA A 789 -15.22 9.92 57.49
CA ALA A 789 -15.98 10.16 58.71
C ALA A 789 -16.69 8.91 59.26
N GLN A 790 -16.78 7.82 58.49
CA GLN A 790 -17.31 6.53 58.91
C GLN A 790 -16.20 5.58 59.42
N GLY A 791 -14.93 6.02 59.41
CA GLY A 791 -13.80 5.19 59.82
C GLY A 791 -13.37 4.18 58.74
N LYS A 792 -13.71 4.38 57.48
CA LYS A 792 -13.30 3.54 56.35
C LYS A 792 -12.13 4.20 55.59
N LEU A 793 -11.17 3.38 55.18
CA LEU A 793 -10.00 3.81 54.40
C LEU A 793 -10.31 3.87 52.90
N ASN A 794 -9.91 4.97 52.25
CA ASN A 794 -10.02 5.17 50.80
C ASN A 794 -9.29 4.10 49.97
N LEU A 795 -8.24 3.49 50.51
CA LEU A 795 -7.46 2.43 49.84
C LEU A 795 -8.30 1.18 49.51
N LYS A 796 -9.43 0.96 50.21
CA LYS A 796 -10.36 -0.15 49.92
C LYS A 796 -11.17 0.08 48.64
N ASP A 797 -11.31 1.33 48.21
CA ASP A 797 -12.18 1.73 47.10
C ASP A 797 -11.40 2.00 45.80
N VAL A 798 -10.10 1.66 45.73
CA VAL A 798 -9.28 1.86 44.51
C VAL A 798 -9.82 1.02 43.34
N VAL A 799 -10.25 -0.21 43.62
CA VAL A 799 -10.93 -1.09 42.66
C VAL A 799 -12.41 -0.73 42.67
N ALA A 800 -12.97 -0.45 41.50
CA ALA A 800 -14.39 -0.13 41.38
C ALA A 800 -15.24 -1.40 41.57
N HIS A 801 -16.24 -1.36 42.46
CA HIS A 801 -17.25 -2.40 42.55
C HIS A 801 -18.26 -2.26 41.39
N GLU A 802 -18.67 -3.39 40.80
CA GLU A 802 -19.28 -3.48 39.46
C GLU A 802 -20.62 -2.74 39.26
N THR A 803 -21.22 -2.15 40.30
CA THR A 803 -22.53 -1.48 40.22
C THR A 803 -22.60 -0.24 41.14
N GLY A 804 -22.00 0.89 40.71
CA GLY A 804 -22.15 2.17 41.41
C GLY A 804 -21.47 3.36 40.70
N ALA A 805 -21.88 4.60 41.04
CA ALA A 805 -21.21 5.81 40.59
C ALA A 805 -19.79 5.92 41.20
N ALA A 806 -18.83 6.48 40.47
CA ALA A 806 -17.43 6.60 40.91
C ALA A 806 -17.31 7.19 42.33
N GLN A 807 -16.65 6.44 43.21
CA GLN A 807 -16.34 6.88 44.57
C GLN A 807 -15.08 7.75 44.53
N SER A 808 -15.07 8.83 45.30
CA SER A 808 -13.88 9.68 45.41
C SER A 808 -12.86 9.01 46.33
N LEU A 809 -11.60 9.01 45.90
CA LEU A 809 -10.45 8.54 46.65
C LEU A 809 -9.77 9.66 47.45
N THR A 810 -10.13 10.91 47.22
CA THR A 810 -9.46 12.10 47.77
C THR A 810 -10.35 12.98 48.62
N ARG A 811 -11.68 12.82 48.55
CA ARG A 811 -12.65 13.61 49.32
C ARG A 811 -13.69 12.71 49.95
N ASP A 812 -14.09 13.10 51.16
CA ASP A 812 -15.19 12.48 51.89
C ASP A 812 -16.52 13.07 51.43
N LYS A 813 -17.49 12.22 51.07
CA LYS A 813 -18.85 12.62 50.64
C LYS A 813 -19.83 12.82 51.80
N SER A 814 -19.40 12.66 53.06
CA SER A 814 -20.28 12.69 54.22
C SER A 814 -20.52 14.08 54.85
N GLY A 815 -20.12 15.17 54.18
CA GLY A 815 -20.50 16.52 54.57
C GLY A 815 -21.91 16.86 54.13
N ALA A 816 -22.88 16.81 55.04
CA ALA A 816 -24.21 17.39 54.86
C ALA A 816 -24.10 18.91 54.66
N GLU A 817 -24.42 19.38 53.46
CA GLU A 817 -24.92 20.75 53.25
C GLU A 817 -26.44 20.74 53.49
N PRO A 818 -27.03 21.78 54.11
CA PRO A 818 -28.47 21.82 54.36
C PRO A 818 -29.22 21.93 53.04
N VAL A 819 -29.99 20.90 52.71
CA VAL A 819 -30.98 20.97 51.63
C VAL A 819 -32.00 22.05 51.99
N PRO A 820 -32.23 23.09 51.16
CA PRO A 820 -33.29 24.05 51.43
C PRO A 820 -34.65 23.37 51.35
N LEU A 821 -35.43 23.49 52.42
CA LEU A 821 -36.85 23.15 52.46
C LEU A 821 -37.64 24.07 51.52
N THR A 822 -37.98 23.59 50.33
CA THR A 822 -39.17 24.06 49.60
C THR A 822 -39.87 22.86 48.94
N PRO A 823 -41.19 22.71 49.10
CA PRO A 823 -41.93 21.55 48.60
C PRO A 823 -42.44 21.78 47.17
N GLN A 824 -42.14 20.88 46.22
CA GLN A 824 -43.00 20.63 45.05
C GLN A 824 -42.62 19.33 44.32
N PRO A 825 -43.48 18.79 43.45
CA PRO A 825 -44.41 17.72 43.78
C PRO A 825 -44.01 16.39 43.12
N ALA A 826 -44.63 15.33 43.62
CA ALA A 826 -44.52 13.96 43.14
C ALA A 826 -44.73 13.83 41.63
N SER A 827 -43.87 13.03 41.00
CA SER A 827 -44.21 12.30 39.78
C SER A 827 -43.70 10.86 39.92
N ALA A 828 -44.62 9.95 39.68
CA ALA A 828 -44.57 8.54 39.98
C ALA A 828 -43.54 7.79 39.16
N VAL A 829 -42.85 6.85 39.80
CA VAL A 829 -42.43 5.59 39.16
C VAL A 829 -42.83 4.45 40.09
N ALA A 830 -43.46 3.47 39.46
CA ALA A 830 -44.23 2.40 40.03
C ALA A 830 -43.46 1.49 40.98
N ALA A 831 -44.17 1.06 42.02
CA ALA A 831 -43.81 -0.04 42.88
C ALA A 831 -43.82 -1.37 42.10
N ALA A 832 -42.73 -2.13 42.22
CA ALA A 832 -42.73 -3.57 42.04
C ALA A 832 -42.61 -4.22 43.44
N PRO A 833 -43.27 -5.37 43.68
CA PRO A 833 -43.57 -5.83 45.02
C PRO A 833 -42.33 -6.38 45.74
N ALA A 834 -42.27 -6.10 47.04
CA ALA A 834 -41.33 -6.70 47.97
C ALA A 834 -41.55 -8.22 48.01
N SER A 835 -40.63 -8.95 47.38
CA SER A 835 -40.38 -10.36 47.66
C SER A 835 -39.31 -10.43 48.75
N SER A 836 -39.58 -11.24 49.77
CA SER A 836 -38.66 -11.59 50.85
C SER A 836 -37.34 -12.12 50.30
N ALA A 837 -36.27 -11.32 50.40
CA ALA A 837 -34.92 -11.82 50.27
C ALA A 837 -34.47 -12.39 51.62
N ALA A 838 -34.34 -13.71 51.65
CA ALA A 838 -33.57 -14.47 52.63
C ALA A 838 -32.18 -13.83 52.84
N PRO A 839 -31.53 -14.02 54.00
CA PRO A 839 -30.24 -13.39 54.29
C PRO A 839 -29.27 -13.70 53.17
N ALA A 840 -28.74 -12.66 52.53
CA ALA A 840 -27.73 -12.78 51.50
C ALA A 840 -26.52 -13.48 52.11
N THR A 841 -26.42 -14.78 51.86
CA THR A 841 -25.16 -15.50 51.96
C THR A 841 -24.20 -14.78 51.03
N VAL A 842 -23.22 -14.11 51.64
CA VAL A 842 -22.03 -13.62 50.95
C VAL A 842 -21.45 -14.83 50.24
N THR A 843 -21.74 -14.97 48.96
CA THR A 843 -21.14 -16.03 48.17
C THR A 843 -19.70 -15.60 48.05
N ALA A 844 -18.82 -16.24 48.83
CA ALA A 844 -17.39 -16.01 48.77
C ALA A 844 -16.98 -16.06 47.29
N ALA A 845 -16.33 -14.99 46.82
CA ALA A 845 -15.81 -14.93 45.48
C ALA A 845 -15.10 -16.25 45.17
N THR A 846 -15.56 -16.94 44.13
CA THR A 846 -14.93 -18.18 43.67
C THR A 846 -13.44 -17.88 43.46
N PRO A 847 -12.50 -18.65 44.05
CA PRO A 847 -11.08 -18.39 43.87
C PRO A 847 -10.77 -18.33 42.36
N PRO A 848 -9.90 -17.41 41.91
CA PRO A 848 -9.53 -17.32 40.50
C PRO A 848 -9.06 -18.69 40.02
N SER A 849 -9.48 -19.08 38.82
CA SER A 849 -9.20 -20.39 38.21
C SER A 849 -7.71 -20.66 37.95
N SER A 850 -6.83 -19.69 38.19
CA SER A 850 -5.38 -19.84 38.12
C SER A 850 -4.70 -18.96 39.19
N PRO A 851 -4.00 -19.55 40.17
CA PRO A 851 -3.36 -18.79 41.25
C PRO A 851 -2.13 -18.02 40.75
N VAL A 852 -1.91 -16.81 41.27
CA VAL A 852 -0.70 -16.01 41.06
C VAL A 852 0.22 -16.19 42.26
N LYS A 853 1.44 -16.68 42.03
CA LYS A 853 2.49 -16.86 43.05
C LYS A 853 3.51 -15.73 42.91
N LEU A 854 3.75 -14.99 43.98
CA LEU A 854 4.67 -13.85 43.98
C LEU A 854 5.81 -14.08 44.97
N HIS A 855 7.03 -13.76 44.57
CA HIS A 855 8.21 -13.70 45.42
C HIS A 855 9.03 -12.43 45.10
N PHE A 856 9.41 -11.70 46.12
CA PHE A 856 10.21 -10.48 46.02
C PHE A 856 11.41 -10.61 46.95
N GLY A 857 12.63 -10.50 46.43
CA GLY A 857 13.85 -10.70 47.22
C GLY A 857 14.20 -9.54 48.15
N GLN A 858 14.02 -8.30 47.69
CA GLN A 858 14.23 -7.10 48.50
C GLN A 858 13.38 -5.94 47.95
N LEU A 859 12.66 -5.22 48.81
CA LEU A 859 12.00 -3.96 48.46
C LEU A 859 12.80 -2.79 49.05
N VAL A 860 13.17 -1.83 48.21
CA VAL A 860 13.91 -0.62 48.56
C VAL A 860 13.00 0.59 48.35
N LEU A 861 12.80 1.37 49.41
CA LEU A 861 12.01 2.60 49.39
C LEU A 861 12.95 3.81 49.35
N GLN A 862 12.68 4.77 48.48
CA GLN A 862 13.50 5.99 48.33
C GLN A 862 12.64 7.23 48.10
N GLN A 863 12.91 8.29 48.87
CA GLN A 863 12.32 9.62 48.68
C GLN A 863 10.78 9.62 48.68
N GLY A 864 10.15 8.77 49.51
CA GLY A 864 8.70 8.64 49.56
C GLY A 864 8.01 9.75 50.37
N ARG A 865 6.75 10.02 50.04
CA ARG A 865 5.85 10.93 50.76
C ARG A 865 4.46 10.33 50.93
N VAL A 866 3.88 10.39 52.11
CA VAL A 866 2.48 9.97 52.33
C VAL A 866 1.76 11.06 53.09
N THR A 867 0.60 11.48 52.60
CA THR A 867 -0.30 12.36 53.35
C THR A 867 -1.40 11.49 53.94
N TYR A 868 -1.44 11.42 55.27
CA TYR A 868 -2.51 10.78 56.01
C TYR A 868 -3.50 11.84 56.49
N THR A 869 -4.78 11.66 56.19
CA THR A 869 -5.87 12.53 56.68
C THR A 869 -6.90 11.68 57.40
N ASP A 870 -7.23 12.08 58.62
CA ASP A 870 -8.28 11.50 59.43
C ASP A 870 -9.47 12.47 59.50
N ASN A 871 -10.54 12.14 58.78
CA ASN A 871 -11.80 12.89 58.76
C ASN A 871 -12.83 12.34 59.76
N PHE A 872 -12.54 11.22 60.45
CA PHE A 872 -13.34 10.70 61.56
C PHE A 872 -13.28 11.63 62.78
N ILE A 873 -12.20 12.40 62.91
CA ILE A 873 -12.04 13.45 63.92
C ILE A 873 -12.46 14.82 63.35
N LYS A 874 -13.10 15.66 64.19
CA LYS A 874 -13.46 17.04 63.86
C LYS A 874 -12.94 18.00 64.95
N PRO A 875 -12.17 19.05 64.63
CA PRO A 875 -11.60 19.35 63.30
C PRO A 875 -10.72 18.19 62.78
N ASN A 876 -10.53 18.08 61.46
CA ASN A 876 -9.82 16.94 60.89
C ASN A 876 -8.32 16.98 61.19
N TYR A 877 -7.71 15.81 61.34
CA TYR A 877 -6.26 15.69 61.53
C TYR A 877 -5.59 15.35 60.20
N THR A 878 -4.44 15.97 59.92
CA THR A 878 -3.61 15.64 58.76
C THR A 878 -2.15 15.55 59.16
N ALA A 879 -1.51 14.43 58.78
CA ALA A 879 -0.09 14.18 58.97
C ALA A 879 0.60 13.98 57.62
N ASN A 880 1.72 14.66 57.42
CA ASN A 880 2.55 14.50 56.23
C ASN A 880 3.83 13.75 56.60
N LEU A 881 3.94 12.51 56.14
CA LEU A 881 5.16 11.71 56.21
C LEU A 881 6.01 12.00 54.98
N VAL A 882 7.27 12.40 55.19
CA VAL A 882 8.23 12.75 54.13
C VAL A 882 9.52 11.96 54.32
N ASN A 883 10.36 11.94 53.28
CA ASN A 883 11.66 11.25 53.28
C ASN A 883 11.57 9.79 53.72
N ILE A 884 10.52 9.08 53.27
CA ILE A 884 10.38 7.65 53.54
C ILE A 884 11.47 6.92 52.75
N GLN A 885 12.35 6.23 53.45
CA GLN A 885 13.47 5.48 52.89
C GLN A 885 13.78 4.24 53.73
N GLY A 886 14.23 3.17 53.11
CA GLY A 886 14.56 1.94 53.84
C GLY A 886 14.41 0.69 53.01
N THR A 887 14.46 -0.47 53.67
CA THR A 887 14.39 -1.77 53.00
C THR A 887 13.47 -2.75 53.72
N VAL A 888 12.81 -3.61 52.92
CA VAL A 888 12.12 -4.82 53.37
C VAL A 888 12.79 -6.01 52.69
N GLY A 889 13.09 -7.08 53.43
CA GLY A 889 13.73 -8.30 52.93
C GLY A 889 12.80 -9.14 52.06
N ALA A 890 13.08 -10.45 51.96
CA ALA A 890 12.36 -11.31 51.04
C ALA A 890 10.94 -11.67 51.54
N PHE A 891 9.91 -11.44 50.73
CA PHE A 891 8.51 -11.79 51.04
C PHE A 891 7.77 -12.33 49.81
N GLY A 892 6.67 -13.05 50.02
CA GLY A 892 5.91 -13.67 48.92
C GLY A 892 4.64 -14.37 49.37
N THR A 893 3.79 -14.76 48.43
CA THR A 893 2.49 -15.42 48.70
C THR A 893 2.65 -16.84 49.27
N GLN A 894 3.84 -17.43 49.12
CA GLN A 894 4.19 -18.75 49.65
C GLN A 894 5.39 -18.71 50.61
N SER A 895 5.73 -17.51 51.14
CA SER A 895 6.88 -17.36 52.05
C SER A 895 6.60 -18.01 53.40
N THR A 896 7.54 -18.81 53.90
CA THR A 896 7.51 -19.40 55.26
C THR A 896 8.40 -18.65 56.25
N THR A 897 9.19 -17.69 55.77
CA THR A 897 10.12 -16.86 56.55
C THR A 897 9.65 -15.41 56.57
N ASP A 898 9.79 -14.76 57.72
CA ASP A 898 9.45 -13.34 57.87
C ASP A 898 10.56 -12.44 57.30
N ALA A 899 10.17 -11.40 56.57
CA ALA A 899 11.07 -10.47 55.91
C ALA A 899 11.55 -9.39 56.89
N PRO A 900 12.87 -9.17 57.08
CA PRO A 900 13.35 -8.08 57.92
C PRO A 900 12.96 -6.71 57.34
N VAL A 901 12.61 -5.76 58.20
CA VAL A 901 12.20 -4.40 57.87
C VAL A 901 13.12 -3.42 58.57
N ASP A 902 13.59 -2.39 57.86
CA ASP A 902 14.24 -1.20 58.42
C ASP A 902 13.86 0.01 57.56
N ILE A 903 12.94 0.84 58.08
CA ILE A 903 12.38 2.00 57.39
C ILE A 903 12.55 3.22 58.27
N ALA A 904 13.06 4.31 57.68
CA ALA A 904 13.14 5.63 58.30
C ALA A 904 12.23 6.62 57.54
N ALA A 905 11.59 7.52 58.27
CA ALA A 905 10.78 8.60 57.73
C ALA A 905 10.85 9.84 58.66
N LYS A 906 10.31 10.97 58.21
CA LYS A 906 10.18 12.20 59.02
C LYS A 906 8.76 12.74 58.92
N LEU A 907 8.20 13.18 60.03
CA LEU A 907 6.96 13.98 60.04
C LEU A 907 7.29 15.42 59.62
N ALA A 908 6.50 16.00 58.72
CA ALA A 908 6.78 17.34 58.15
C ALA A 908 6.88 18.44 59.21
N ALA A 909 6.13 18.33 60.31
CA ALA A 909 6.16 19.29 61.41
C ALA A 909 7.33 19.06 62.37
N ASN A 910 7.70 17.80 62.69
CA ASN A 910 8.87 17.39 63.49
C ASN A 910 8.83 15.91 63.91
N GLY A 911 10.01 15.33 64.15
CA GLY A 911 10.23 14.00 64.73
C GLY A 911 10.69 12.92 63.72
N PRO A 912 11.87 12.29 63.92
CA PRO A 912 12.26 11.12 63.13
C PRO A 912 11.39 9.92 63.53
N VAL A 913 10.95 9.16 62.52
CA VAL A 913 10.21 7.91 62.68
C VAL A 913 11.08 6.79 62.16
N SER A 914 11.27 5.72 62.92
CA SER A 914 11.92 4.50 62.42
C SER A 914 11.13 3.25 62.77
N ILE A 915 11.05 2.32 61.82
CA ILE A 915 10.30 1.07 61.93
C ILE A 915 11.28 -0.06 61.62
N ARG A 916 11.46 -0.96 62.58
CA ARG A 916 12.34 -2.13 62.47
C ARG A 916 11.63 -3.39 62.91
N GLY A 917 11.99 -4.54 62.35
CA GLY A 917 11.40 -5.82 62.76
C GLY A 917 11.27 -6.79 61.60
N THR A 918 10.22 -7.60 61.59
CA THR A 918 9.93 -8.55 60.51
C THR A 918 8.46 -8.53 60.07
N VAL A 919 8.20 -8.84 58.80
CA VAL A 919 6.84 -8.90 58.23
C VAL A 919 6.68 -10.06 57.24
N ASN A 920 5.48 -10.65 57.16
CA ASN A 920 5.07 -11.56 56.10
C ASN A 920 3.65 -11.21 55.64
N PRO A 921 3.51 -10.23 54.72
CA PRO A 921 2.22 -9.60 54.46
C PRO A 921 1.35 -10.29 53.40
N LEU A 922 1.91 -11.18 52.57
CA LEU A 922 1.21 -11.76 51.39
C LEU A 922 0.68 -13.19 51.62
N ILE A 923 0.92 -13.79 52.78
CA ILE A 923 0.35 -15.09 53.15
C ILE A 923 -1.12 -14.95 53.60
N ALA A 924 -1.86 -16.06 53.61
CA ALA A 924 -3.29 -16.07 53.92
C ALA A 924 -3.65 -15.45 55.29
N LYS A 925 -2.76 -15.60 56.28
CA LYS A 925 -2.84 -14.92 57.59
C LYS A 925 -1.57 -14.10 57.79
N PRO A 926 -1.59 -12.79 57.53
CA PRO A 926 -0.41 -11.95 57.67
C PRO A 926 0.21 -12.05 59.06
N ALA A 927 1.54 -12.08 59.11
CA ALA A 927 2.30 -12.03 60.34
C ALA A 927 3.23 -10.82 60.35
N LEU A 928 3.46 -10.22 61.52
CA LEU A 928 4.45 -9.17 61.71
C LEU A 928 4.95 -9.14 63.15
N ASP A 929 6.17 -8.66 63.34
CA ASP A 929 6.78 -8.34 64.63
C ASP A 929 7.59 -7.06 64.41
N LEU A 930 6.99 -5.90 64.71
CA LEU A 930 7.53 -4.59 64.35
C LEU A 930 7.69 -3.71 65.58
N THR A 931 8.86 -3.10 65.69
CA THR A 931 9.14 -2.01 66.61
C THR A 931 9.15 -0.69 65.84
N ALA A 932 8.27 0.24 66.19
CA ALA A 932 8.22 1.58 65.61
C ALA A 932 8.50 2.61 66.68
N VAL A 933 9.50 3.47 66.45
CA VAL A 933 9.87 4.55 67.36
C VAL A 933 9.68 5.89 66.69
N ALA A 934 9.14 6.86 67.42
CA ALA A 934 9.01 8.23 66.97
C ALA A 934 9.28 9.18 68.13
N HIS A 935 10.23 10.10 67.95
CA HIS A 935 10.66 11.02 69.00
C HIS A 935 10.41 12.48 68.61
N ASP A 936 10.31 13.36 69.59
CA ASP A 936 10.14 14.81 69.43
C ASP A 936 8.89 15.20 68.59
N ILE A 937 7.82 14.43 68.68
CA ILE A 937 6.55 14.76 68.02
C ILE A 937 5.88 15.92 68.76
N GLU A 938 5.55 17.01 68.08
CA GLU A 938 4.80 18.13 68.69
C GLU A 938 3.35 17.73 69.00
N LEU A 939 2.97 17.76 70.27
CA LEU A 939 1.63 17.38 70.71
C LEU A 939 0.55 18.39 70.32
N THR A 940 0.91 19.65 70.03
CA THR A 940 -0.07 20.66 69.60
C THR A 940 -0.78 20.25 68.30
N ASN A 941 -0.13 19.43 67.46
CA ASN A 941 -0.71 18.89 66.23
C ASN A 941 -1.76 17.80 66.50
N LEU A 942 -1.75 17.18 67.67
CA LEU A 942 -2.74 16.17 68.10
C LEU A 942 -3.93 16.78 68.85
N THR A 943 -3.99 18.10 68.96
CA THR A 943 -5.12 18.85 69.55
C THR A 943 -6.50 18.40 69.04
N PRO A 944 -6.71 18.07 67.75
CA PRO A 944 -8.01 17.55 67.31
C PRO A 944 -8.49 16.31 68.07
N TYR A 945 -7.59 15.38 68.41
CA TYR A 945 -7.92 14.17 69.18
C TYR A 945 -8.17 14.50 70.65
N SER A 946 -7.34 15.35 71.26
CA SER A 946 -7.47 15.72 72.68
C SER A 946 -8.72 16.56 72.92
N ALA A 947 -9.07 17.46 72.00
CA ALA A 947 -10.31 18.22 72.06
C ALA A 947 -11.53 17.29 71.98
N LYS A 948 -11.57 16.37 71.00
CA LYS A 948 -12.70 15.43 70.83
C LYS A 948 -12.89 14.50 72.02
N TYR A 949 -11.86 13.76 72.44
CA TYR A 949 -12.02 12.70 73.45
C TYR A 949 -11.80 13.17 74.89
N ALA A 950 -10.89 14.13 75.10
CA ALA A 950 -10.58 14.62 76.44
C ALA A 950 -11.28 15.95 76.77
N GLY A 951 -11.81 16.67 75.79
CA GLY A 951 -12.42 18.00 75.99
C GLY A 951 -11.39 19.10 76.31
N TYR A 952 -10.09 18.86 76.07
CA TYR A 952 -9.03 19.82 76.37
C TYR A 952 -8.03 19.93 75.21
N PRO A 953 -7.88 21.10 74.56
CA PRO A 953 -6.89 21.30 73.50
C PRO A 953 -5.48 21.34 74.08
N ILE A 954 -4.48 20.84 73.35
CA ILE A 954 -3.09 20.84 73.80
C ILE A 954 -2.42 22.14 73.35
N THR A 955 -1.88 22.90 74.30
CA THR A 955 -1.21 24.18 74.01
C THR A 955 0.31 24.07 74.01
N LYS A 956 0.86 23.01 74.62
CA LYS A 956 2.30 22.70 74.66
C LYS A 956 2.53 21.23 74.99
N GLY A 957 3.55 20.61 74.40
CA GLY A 957 4.10 19.34 74.84
C GLY A 957 4.80 18.57 73.72
N LYS A 958 5.74 17.69 74.08
CA LYS A 958 6.40 16.77 73.14
C LYS A 958 6.03 15.33 73.46
N LEU A 959 5.97 14.49 72.42
CA LEU A 959 5.65 13.08 72.50
C LEU A 959 6.77 12.23 71.90
N ASN A 960 7.19 11.24 72.68
CA ASN A 960 8.04 10.14 72.29
C ASN A 960 7.20 8.85 72.40
N VAL A 961 7.23 8.02 71.37
CA VAL A 961 6.47 6.78 71.31
C VAL A 961 7.40 5.64 70.89
N ASP A 962 7.42 4.58 71.69
CA ASP A 962 8.00 3.30 71.30
C ASP A 962 6.88 2.26 71.23
N LEU A 963 6.63 1.74 70.04
CA LEU A 963 5.59 0.76 69.75
C LEU A 963 6.25 -0.57 69.44
N HIS A 964 5.75 -1.67 69.99
CA HIS A 964 6.16 -3.03 69.63
C HIS A 964 4.92 -3.89 69.35
N TYR A 965 4.65 -4.17 68.08
CA TYR A 965 3.43 -4.83 67.62
C TYR A 965 3.76 -6.18 66.99
N LYS A 966 3.12 -7.23 67.49
CA LYS A 966 3.23 -8.60 67.02
C LYS A 966 1.85 -9.10 66.58
N LEU A 967 1.76 -9.56 65.34
CA LEU A 967 0.58 -10.19 64.78
C LEU A 967 0.93 -11.63 64.39
N ALA A 968 0.20 -12.59 64.93
CA ALA A 968 0.30 -13.99 64.53
C ALA A 968 -1.07 -14.66 64.60
N ASN A 969 -1.47 -15.36 63.54
CA ASN A 969 -2.74 -16.10 63.48
C ASN A 969 -3.97 -15.26 63.83
N ASP A 970 -4.05 -14.03 63.29
CA ASP A 970 -5.11 -13.06 63.56
C ASP A 970 -5.14 -12.52 65.01
N GLN A 971 -4.16 -12.86 65.86
CA GLN A 971 -3.99 -12.32 67.20
C GLN A 971 -2.94 -11.20 67.21
N LEU A 972 -3.37 -10.01 67.60
CA LEU A 972 -2.52 -8.85 67.82
C LEU A 972 -2.11 -8.80 69.29
N ASP A 973 -0.81 -8.68 69.53
CA ASP A 973 -0.20 -8.33 70.82
C ASP A 973 0.64 -7.08 70.59
N ALA A 974 0.33 -5.99 71.27
CA ALA A 974 0.89 -4.68 71.04
C ALA A 974 1.30 -4.04 72.37
N ASN A 975 2.55 -3.63 72.50
CA ASN A 975 3.03 -2.82 73.61
C ASN A 975 3.26 -1.38 73.13
N ASN A 976 2.65 -0.41 73.81
CA ASN A 976 2.76 1.01 73.48
C ASN A 976 3.40 1.74 74.66
N HIS A 977 4.66 2.12 74.54
CA HIS A 977 5.34 2.99 75.48
C HIS A 977 5.19 4.44 75.02
N ILE A 978 4.59 5.27 75.87
CA ILE A 978 4.25 6.66 75.58
C ILE A 978 4.95 7.52 76.62
N PHE A 979 5.91 8.33 76.17
CA PHE A 979 6.58 9.33 76.99
C PHE A 979 6.21 10.73 76.50
N ILE A 980 5.70 11.57 77.39
CA ILE A 980 5.24 12.91 77.09
C ILE A 980 5.98 13.91 77.98
N ASP A 981 6.62 14.92 77.37
CA ASP A 981 7.29 16.01 78.09
C ASP A 981 6.46 17.30 78.04
N GLN A 982 6.32 17.96 79.20
CA GLN A 982 5.73 19.28 79.37
C GLN A 982 4.29 19.45 78.83
N LEU A 983 3.47 18.41 78.90
CA LEU A 983 2.06 18.49 78.51
C LEU A 983 1.33 19.60 79.28
N THR A 984 0.70 20.48 78.50
CA THR A 984 -0.13 21.58 78.99
C THR A 984 -1.41 21.65 78.16
N PHE A 985 -2.55 21.71 78.85
CA PHE A 985 -3.85 21.89 78.21
C PHE A 985 -4.28 23.35 78.23
N GLY A 986 -5.04 23.75 77.21
CA GLY A 986 -5.83 24.98 77.19
C GLY A 986 -7.17 24.81 77.92
N ASP A 987 -8.07 25.76 77.71
CA ASP A 987 -9.41 25.77 78.33
C ASP A 987 -10.29 24.60 77.90
N HIS A 988 -11.23 24.20 78.76
CA HIS A 988 -12.15 23.11 78.45
C HIS A 988 -13.04 23.48 77.26
N VAL A 989 -13.25 22.52 76.37
CA VAL A 989 -14.15 22.64 75.23
C VAL A 989 -15.22 21.58 75.38
N ASP A 990 -16.46 22.02 75.62
CA ASP A 990 -17.62 21.15 75.73
C ASP A 990 -17.92 20.50 74.37
N ASN A 991 -18.00 19.17 74.35
CA ASN A 991 -18.52 18.40 73.22
C ASN A 991 -19.18 17.08 73.68
N ASP A 992 -19.91 16.44 72.77
CA ASP A 992 -20.74 15.25 72.99
C ASP A 992 -19.96 13.95 73.18
N THR A 993 -18.68 13.93 72.77
CA THR A 993 -17.80 12.75 72.81
C THR A 993 -16.69 12.86 73.87
N ALA A 994 -16.55 14.02 74.51
CA ALA A 994 -15.57 14.29 75.55
C ALA A 994 -15.90 13.52 76.83
N THR A 995 -14.86 12.98 77.46
CA THR A 995 -14.99 12.30 78.75
C THR A 995 -15.45 13.25 79.86
N LYS A 996 -16.36 12.76 80.71
CA LYS A 996 -16.82 13.48 81.91
C LYS A 996 -15.85 13.35 83.09
N LEU A 997 -14.75 12.60 82.92
CA LEU A 997 -13.74 12.38 83.96
C LEU A 997 -12.85 13.63 84.14
N PRO A 998 -12.31 13.89 85.33
CA PRO A 998 -11.45 15.05 85.60
C PRO A 998 -10.05 14.88 84.98
N VAL A 999 -9.94 15.04 83.66
CA VAL A 999 -8.71 14.79 82.87
C VAL A 999 -7.49 15.55 83.40
N ARG A 1000 -7.64 16.83 83.77
CA ARG A 1000 -6.52 17.63 84.32
C ARG A 1000 -5.96 17.04 85.62
N LEU A 1001 -6.83 16.49 86.47
CA LEU A 1001 -6.42 15.82 87.71
C LEU A 1001 -5.69 14.51 87.39
N ALA A 1002 -6.26 13.67 86.52
CA ALA A 1002 -5.64 12.41 86.11
C ALA A 1002 -4.25 12.62 85.49
N ILE A 1003 -4.09 13.62 84.63
CA ILE A 1003 -2.80 13.97 84.02
C ILE A 1003 -1.83 14.58 85.05
N SER A 1004 -2.32 15.39 86.00
CA SER A 1004 -1.45 15.91 87.09
C SER A 1004 -0.90 14.82 88.01
N LEU A 1005 -1.63 13.70 88.16
CA LEU A 1005 -1.20 12.53 88.94
C LEU A 1005 -0.19 11.67 88.17
N LEU A 1006 -0.27 11.65 86.85
CA LEU A 1006 0.67 10.94 85.98
C LEU A 1006 1.96 11.75 85.71
N LYS A 1007 1.94 13.06 85.98
CA LYS A 1007 3.04 13.98 85.73
C LYS A 1007 4.04 13.97 86.90
N ASN A 1008 5.32 13.74 86.61
CA ASN A 1008 6.37 13.82 87.63
C ASN A 1008 6.80 15.28 87.93
N SER A 1009 7.75 15.48 88.86
CA SER A 1009 8.23 16.82 89.25
C SER A 1009 8.92 17.61 88.13
N ARG A 1010 9.37 16.95 87.07
CA ARG A 1010 9.95 17.55 85.86
C ARG A 1010 8.92 17.86 84.78
N GLY A 1011 7.70 17.38 84.97
CA GLY A 1011 6.60 17.59 84.06
C GLY A 1011 6.43 16.52 82.98
N GLU A 1012 7.05 15.35 83.18
CA GLU A 1012 7.06 14.22 82.25
C GLU A 1012 5.98 13.20 82.64
N ILE A 1013 5.39 12.54 81.65
CA ILE A 1013 4.41 11.45 81.80
C ILE A 1013 4.95 10.24 81.05
N ASP A 1014 5.03 9.10 81.71
CA ASP A 1014 5.56 7.85 81.15
C ASP A 1014 4.53 6.74 81.38
N VAL A 1015 3.97 6.19 80.30
CA VAL A 1015 2.89 5.21 80.33
C VAL A 1015 3.20 4.06 79.38
N ASN A 1016 3.16 2.84 79.90
CA ASN A 1016 3.17 1.62 79.10
C ASN A 1016 1.75 1.05 79.00
N LEU A 1017 1.23 0.94 77.78
CA LEU A 1017 -0.12 0.46 77.49
C LEU A 1017 -0.05 -0.80 76.61
N PRO A 1018 -0.16 -2.00 77.21
CA PRO A 1018 -0.32 -3.23 76.44
C PRO A 1018 -1.76 -3.34 75.88
N VAL A 1019 -1.88 -3.80 74.64
CA VAL A 1019 -3.12 -4.01 73.90
C VAL A 1019 -3.04 -5.39 73.24
N SER A 1020 -3.96 -6.28 73.56
CA SER A 1020 -4.05 -7.60 72.92
C SER A 1020 -5.47 -7.92 72.46
N GLY A 1021 -5.63 -8.66 71.37
CA GLY A 1021 -6.95 -9.03 70.85
C GLY A 1021 -6.94 -9.68 69.46
N SER A 1022 -8.11 -10.18 69.03
CA SER A 1022 -8.30 -10.78 67.71
C SER A 1022 -8.69 -9.72 66.68
N LEU A 1023 -8.07 -9.73 65.49
CA LEU A 1023 -8.48 -8.86 64.37
C LEU A 1023 -9.88 -9.17 63.84
N SER A 1024 -10.39 -10.38 64.08
CA SER A 1024 -11.71 -10.83 63.63
C SER A 1024 -12.86 -10.44 64.56
N ASN A 1025 -12.58 -9.98 65.78
CA ASN A 1025 -13.60 -9.56 66.76
C ASN A 1025 -13.12 -8.34 67.57
N PRO A 1026 -13.39 -7.11 67.10
CA PRO A 1026 -12.70 -5.90 67.56
C PRO A 1026 -13.27 -5.25 68.84
N GLU A 1027 -13.68 -6.04 69.85
CA GLU A 1027 -14.01 -5.48 71.17
C GLU A 1027 -12.73 -5.23 71.99
N PHE A 1028 -12.03 -4.13 71.69
CA PHE A 1028 -10.87 -3.68 72.45
C PHE A 1028 -11.32 -2.87 73.68
N SER A 1029 -11.44 -3.51 74.83
CA SER A 1029 -11.75 -2.85 76.11
C SER A 1029 -10.50 -2.15 76.69
N ILE A 1030 -10.34 -0.86 76.40
CA ILE A 1030 -9.24 0.00 76.92
C ILE A 1030 -9.50 0.46 78.37
N GLY A 1031 -10.77 0.52 78.80
CA GLY A 1031 -11.17 1.13 80.07
C GLY A 1031 -10.66 0.42 81.34
N GLY A 1032 -10.40 -0.89 81.27
CA GLY A 1032 -9.91 -1.67 82.43
C GLY A 1032 -8.42 -1.53 82.72
N LEU A 1033 -7.59 -1.20 81.73
CA LEU A 1033 -6.13 -1.15 81.85
C LEU A 1033 -5.63 0.19 82.42
N ILE A 1034 -6.30 1.30 82.11
CA ILE A 1034 -5.88 2.65 82.55
C ILE A 1034 -6.08 2.81 84.07
N TRP A 1035 -7.14 2.23 84.65
CA TRP A 1035 -7.43 2.36 86.08
C TRP A 1035 -6.39 1.65 86.96
N HIS A 1036 -5.80 0.54 86.48
CA HIS A 1036 -4.76 -0.18 87.19
C HIS A 1036 -3.40 0.53 87.18
N ALA A 1037 -3.10 1.34 86.15
CA ALA A 1037 -1.87 2.13 86.08
C ALA A 1037 -1.87 3.34 87.03
N VAL A 1038 -3.03 3.99 87.22
CA VAL A 1038 -3.17 5.16 88.11
C VAL A 1038 -3.10 4.79 89.59
N LEU A 1039 -3.61 3.61 89.98
CA LEU A 1039 -3.64 3.18 91.38
C LEU A 1039 -2.26 2.79 91.94
N ASN A 1040 -1.35 2.28 91.10
CA ASN A 1040 -0.01 1.88 91.54
C ASN A 1040 0.96 3.07 91.75
N LEU A 1041 0.61 4.28 91.30
CA LEU A 1041 1.45 5.47 91.44
C LEU A 1041 1.21 6.25 92.76
N LEU A 1042 0.19 5.89 93.55
CA LEU A 1042 -0.19 6.59 94.79
C LEU A 1042 0.49 6.02 96.05
N GLN A 1043 1.82 5.86 96.02
CA GLN A 1043 2.63 5.64 97.22
C GLN A 1043 3.99 6.33 97.12
N LYS A 1044 4.01 7.67 97.16
CA LYS A 1044 4.91 8.48 98.02
C LYS A 1044 4.92 9.96 97.62
N ALA A 1045 5.00 10.75 98.69
CA ALA A 1045 5.48 12.13 98.81
C ALA A 1045 4.49 13.28 98.60
N VAL A 1046 4.71 14.24 99.49
CA VAL A 1046 3.88 15.36 99.95
C VAL A 1046 4.73 16.64 99.87
N THR A 1047 4.03 17.77 99.86
CA THR A 1047 4.44 19.18 100.12
C THR A 1047 5.12 20.00 99.00
N ALA A 1048 4.36 21.01 98.55
CA ALA A 1048 4.79 22.24 97.86
C ALA A 1048 5.56 23.18 98.83
N PRO A 1049 6.29 24.24 98.39
CA PRO A 1049 5.66 25.51 97.97
C PRO A 1049 6.45 26.40 96.95
N PHE A 1050 5.77 27.44 96.43
CA PHE A 1050 6.28 28.50 95.54
C PHE A 1050 7.26 29.49 96.20
N SER A 1051 8.12 30.15 95.42
CA SER A 1051 8.52 31.54 95.67
C SER A 1051 8.98 32.29 94.40
N LEU A 1052 8.70 33.59 94.40
CA LEU A 1052 8.86 34.62 93.36
C LEU A 1052 10.27 35.23 93.32
N ILE A 1053 10.68 35.87 92.21
CA ILE A 1053 11.04 37.31 92.09
C ILE A 1053 11.76 37.62 90.75
N ALA A 1054 11.56 38.87 90.32
CA ALA A 1054 11.91 39.52 89.07
C ALA A 1054 13.30 40.19 89.01
N ASN A 1055 13.64 40.62 87.79
CA ASN A 1055 14.60 41.65 87.35
C ASN A 1055 16.11 41.34 87.37
N ALA A 1056 16.64 40.94 86.21
CA ALA A 1056 18.06 41.14 85.89
C ALA A 1056 18.36 41.07 84.37
N PHE A 1057 17.84 41.99 83.54
CA PHE A 1057 18.50 42.32 82.26
C PHE A 1057 18.24 43.79 81.91
N GLY A 1058 19.14 44.65 82.37
CA GLY A 1058 19.27 46.01 81.86
C GLY A 1058 19.82 45.98 80.44
N GLY A 1059 19.10 46.60 79.51
CA GLY A 1059 19.53 46.88 78.15
C GLY A 1059 18.36 47.46 77.37
N LYS A 1060 18.54 48.66 76.79
CA LYS A 1060 17.54 49.32 75.97
C LYS A 1060 17.20 48.44 74.77
N GLY A 1061 16.06 47.77 74.85
CA GLY A 1061 15.42 47.10 73.75
C GLY A 1061 14.59 48.09 72.94
N GLU A 1062 14.58 47.85 71.64
CA GLU A 1062 13.38 47.81 70.80
C GLU A 1062 13.91 47.25 69.48
N GLU A 1063 13.67 45.95 69.23
CA GLU A 1063 13.55 45.32 67.91
C GLU A 1063 13.88 43.81 67.90
N LEU A 1064 14.61 43.21 68.85
CA LEU A 1064 15.01 41.78 68.76
C LEU A 1064 13.98 40.76 69.30
N GLY A 1065 12.80 41.19 69.76
CA GLY A 1065 11.80 40.33 70.41
C GLY A 1065 10.79 39.67 69.47
N TYR A 1066 10.83 39.97 68.17
CA TYR A 1066 9.89 39.43 67.17
C TYR A 1066 10.42 39.56 65.74
N VAL A 1067 9.83 38.82 64.81
CA VAL A 1067 10.01 38.96 63.34
C VAL A 1067 8.67 39.29 62.70
N GLU A 1068 8.65 40.29 61.80
CA GLU A 1068 7.44 40.78 61.15
C GLU A 1068 7.18 40.04 59.83
N PHE A 1069 5.93 40.01 59.40
CA PHE A 1069 5.51 39.39 58.16
C PHE A 1069 4.52 40.30 57.43
N GLU A 1070 4.58 40.31 56.10
CA GLU A 1070 3.55 40.94 55.27
C GLU A 1070 2.14 40.33 55.54
N PRO A 1071 1.05 41.11 55.49
CA PRO A 1071 -0.30 40.61 55.68
C PRO A 1071 -0.63 39.45 54.74
N GLY A 1072 -1.21 38.37 55.27
CA GLY A 1072 -1.53 37.15 54.51
C GLY A 1072 -0.33 36.29 54.08
N SER A 1073 0.90 36.65 54.44
CA SER A 1073 2.14 35.95 54.07
C SER A 1073 2.87 35.35 55.27
N ALA A 1074 3.58 34.25 55.04
CA ALA A 1074 4.52 33.62 55.97
C ALA A 1074 5.96 33.61 55.43
N LYS A 1075 6.26 34.40 54.39
CA LYS A 1075 7.59 34.44 53.77
C LYS A 1075 8.51 35.40 54.54
N LEU A 1076 9.69 34.91 54.95
CA LEU A 1076 10.76 35.72 55.52
C LEU A 1076 11.42 36.58 54.43
N THR A 1077 11.71 37.84 54.76
CA THR A 1077 12.51 38.74 53.92
C THR A 1077 14.01 38.58 54.21
N ASP A 1078 14.86 39.10 53.33
CA ASP A 1078 16.32 39.09 53.57
C ASP A 1078 16.71 39.88 54.83
N ALA A 1079 15.93 40.90 55.20
CA ALA A 1079 16.10 41.65 56.44
C ALA A 1079 15.77 40.80 57.67
N ASP A 1080 14.72 39.97 57.61
CA ASP A 1080 14.35 39.06 58.71
C ASP A 1080 15.41 37.99 58.94
N ASN A 1081 16.03 37.48 57.87
CA ASN A 1081 17.10 36.48 57.95
C ASN A 1081 18.34 37.03 58.69
N GLN A 1082 18.77 38.26 58.39
CA GLN A 1082 19.89 38.91 59.10
C GLN A 1082 19.60 39.13 60.59
N LYS A 1083 18.35 39.48 60.91
CA LYS A 1083 17.88 39.64 62.28
C LYS A 1083 17.89 38.31 63.04
N LEU A 1084 17.41 37.23 62.41
CA LEU A 1084 17.44 35.88 62.96
C LEU A 1084 18.86 35.34 63.15
N ASP A 1085 19.81 35.64 62.26
CA ASP A 1085 21.22 35.25 62.45
C ASP A 1085 21.86 35.91 63.68
N THR A 1086 21.46 37.14 64.01
CA THR A 1086 21.91 37.83 65.23
C THR A 1086 21.37 37.14 66.48
N ILE A 1087 20.13 36.65 66.44
CA ILE A 1087 19.50 35.87 67.51
C ILE A 1087 20.16 34.49 67.64
N VAL A 1088 20.49 33.82 66.53
CA VAL A 1088 21.27 32.58 66.52
C VAL A 1088 22.58 32.76 67.26
N LYS A 1089 23.35 33.80 66.91
CA LYS A 1089 24.63 34.10 67.56
C LYS A 1089 24.48 34.30 69.07
N ALA A 1090 23.47 35.06 69.50
CA ALA A 1090 23.21 35.29 70.93
C ALA A 1090 22.77 34.01 71.68
N LEU A 1091 22.00 33.12 71.05
CA LEU A 1091 21.51 31.88 71.64
C LEU A 1091 22.57 30.75 71.63
N SER A 1092 23.54 30.79 70.71
CA SER A 1092 24.71 29.90 70.71
C SER A 1092 25.65 30.20 71.90
N ASP A 1093 25.83 31.47 72.26
CA ASP A 1093 26.69 31.89 73.38
C ASP A 1093 26.10 31.56 74.78
N LYS A 1094 24.81 31.23 74.85
CA LYS A 1094 24.09 30.90 76.10
C LYS A 1094 23.26 29.62 75.96
N PRO A 1095 23.86 28.43 76.14
CA PRO A 1095 23.21 27.14 75.89
C PRO A 1095 21.97 26.84 76.75
N SER A 1096 21.81 27.52 77.89
CA SER A 1096 20.72 27.29 78.85
C SER A 1096 19.39 27.96 78.49
N ILE A 1097 19.38 28.91 77.56
CA ILE A 1097 18.18 29.69 77.21
C ILE A 1097 17.33 28.91 76.21
N ARG A 1098 16.01 28.83 76.45
CA ARG A 1098 15.03 28.25 75.52
C ARG A 1098 14.21 29.36 74.87
N MET A 1099 13.72 29.12 73.66
CA MET A 1099 12.97 30.09 72.88
C MET A 1099 11.61 29.52 72.47
N ASP A 1100 10.55 30.18 72.92
CA ASP A 1100 9.18 29.94 72.48
C ASP A 1100 8.88 30.85 71.26
N LEU A 1101 8.34 30.28 70.18
CA LEU A 1101 7.91 30.97 68.97
C LEU A 1101 6.39 31.09 68.97
N ILE A 1102 5.89 32.33 69.00
CA ILE A 1102 4.45 32.61 69.05
C ILE A 1102 4.01 33.23 67.74
N GLY A 1103 3.39 32.44 66.87
CA GLY A 1103 2.79 32.97 65.64
C GLY A 1103 1.59 33.87 65.94
N ARG A 1104 1.54 35.05 65.34
CA ARG A 1104 0.45 36.01 65.51
C ARG A 1104 -0.13 36.44 64.16
N VAL A 1105 -1.44 36.58 64.14
CA VAL A 1105 -2.20 37.14 63.02
C VAL A 1105 -3.10 38.26 63.52
N ASP A 1106 -3.36 39.21 62.64
CA ASP A 1106 -4.28 40.31 62.87
C ASP A 1106 -5.43 40.19 61.87
N PRO A 1107 -6.61 39.72 62.30
CA PRO A 1107 -7.75 39.50 61.41
C PRO A 1107 -8.11 40.72 60.56
N ALA A 1108 -7.90 41.95 61.07
CA ALA A 1108 -8.25 43.18 60.37
C ALA A 1108 -7.46 43.39 59.07
N VAL A 1109 -6.23 42.87 59.00
CA VAL A 1109 -5.33 43.01 57.84
C VAL A 1109 -5.02 41.68 57.16
N ASP A 1110 -4.97 40.58 57.91
CA ASP A 1110 -4.68 39.24 57.37
C ASP A 1110 -5.87 38.63 56.64
N GLU A 1111 -7.13 38.82 57.09
CA GLU A 1111 -8.27 38.25 56.38
C GLU A 1111 -8.46 38.86 54.97
N PRO A 1112 -8.47 40.19 54.78
CA PRO A 1112 -8.59 40.77 53.45
C PRO A 1112 -7.44 40.38 52.52
N ALA A 1113 -6.22 40.27 53.07
CA ALA A 1113 -5.04 39.83 52.32
C ALA A 1113 -5.15 38.35 51.88
N LEU A 1114 -5.61 37.46 52.76
CA LEU A 1114 -5.86 36.05 52.43
C LEU A 1114 -6.97 35.88 51.38
N ARG A 1115 -8.06 36.66 51.47
CA ARG A 1115 -9.14 36.67 50.47
C ARG A 1115 -8.64 37.18 49.12
N THR A 1116 -7.75 38.17 49.09
CA THR A 1116 -7.14 38.67 47.84
C THR A 1116 -6.19 37.62 47.23
N GLY A 1117 -5.33 37.01 48.04
CA GLY A 1117 -4.44 35.92 47.61
C GLY A 1117 -5.20 34.68 47.09
N TYR A 1118 -6.40 34.42 47.62
CA TYR A 1118 -7.31 33.40 47.12
C TYR A 1118 -7.75 33.67 45.66
N VAL A 1119 -8.13 34.91 45.35
CA VAL A 1119 -8.52 35.30 43.98
C VAL A 1119 -7.36 35.13 43.01
N ASP A 1120 -6.17 35.64 43.36
CA ASP A 1120 -4.98 35.51 42.50
C ASP A 1120 -4.59 34.06 42.23
N ARG A 1121 -4.75 33.18 43.22
CA ARG A 1121 -4.53 31.75 43.05
C ARG A 1121 -5.52 31.14 42.05
N LEU A 1122 -6.80 31.50 42.10
CA LEU A 1122 -7.80 31.03 41.13
C LEU A 1122 -7.48 31.50 39.70
N VAL A 1123 -7.05 32.75 39.53
CA VAL A 1123 -6.64 33.31 38.23
C VAL A 1123 -5.44 32.53 37.66
N LYS A 1124 -4.40 32.30 38.48
CA LYS A 1124 -3.22 31.49 38.07
C LYS A 1124 -3.59 30.07 37.68
N GLN A 1125 -4.50 29.42 38.40
CA GLN A 1125 -4.99 28.08 38.05
C GLN A 1125 -5.71 28.04 36.70
N GLN A 1126 -6.50 29.07 36.36
CA GLN A 1126 -7.15 29.14 35.06
C GLN A 1126 -6.16 29.44 33.93
N LYS A 1127 -5.08 30.20 34.19
CA LYS A 1127 -3.97 30.38 33.23
C LYS A 1127 -3.28 29.05 32.92
N ILE A 1128 -2.95 28.26 33.95
CA ILE A 1128 -2.31 26.94 33.76
C ILE A 1128 -3.20 26.02 32.92
N LYS A 1129 -4.52 25.98 33.18
CA LYS A 1129 -5.46 25.15 32.40
C LYS A 1129 -5.54 25.52 30.92
N ASP A 1130 -5.27 26.77 30.56
CA ASP A 1130 -5.41 27.27 29.18
C ASP A 1130 -4.09 27.24 28.39
N VAL A 1131 -2.95 27.39 29.09
CA VAL A 1131 -1.60 27.36 28.49
C VAL A 1131 -1.05 25.92 28.44
N VAL A 1132 -1.36 25.11 29.46
CA VAL A 1132 -0.95 23.69 29.54
C VAL A 1132 -2.12 22.81 29.09
N GLY A 1133 -2.42 22.85 27.79
CA GLY A 1133 -3.13 21.75 27.15
C GLY A 1133 -2.20 20.53 27.15
N ASN A 1134 -2.42 19.59 28.08
CA ASN A 1134 -1.63 18.39 28.37
C ASN A 1134 -0.48 18.55 29.40
N GLY A 1135 -0.77 18.20 30.65
CA GLY A 1135 0.06 17.22 31.37
C GLY A 1135 1.29 17.68 32.19
N GLU A 1136 1.79 18.90 32.11
CA GLU A 1136 2.90 19.35 32.99
C GLU A 1136 2.41 19.97 34.31
N SER A 1137 2.97 19.50 35.44
CA SER A 1137 2.78 20.11 36.75
C SER A 1137 3.71 21.31 36.89
N VAL A 1138 3.20 22.50 36.62
CA VAL A 1138 3.90 23.77 36.88
C VAL A 1138 3.59 24.21 38.31
N ASP A 1139 4.62 24.59 39.06
CA ASP A 1139 4.47 25.14 40.41
C ASP A 1139 3.73 26.49 40.34
N LEU A 1140 2.58 26.61 41.02
CA LEU A 1140 1.75 27.81 41.09
C LEU A 1140 2.52 29.06 41.55
N SER A 1141 3.58 28.88 42.34
CA SER A 1141 4.44 29.98 42.81
C SER A 1141 5.33 30.58 41.71
N THR A 1142 5.61 29.80 40.66
CA THR A 1142 6.45 30.21 39.51
C THR A 1142 5.64 30.82 38.36
N VAL A 1143 4.31 30.72 38.41
CA VAL A 1143 3.41 31.24 37.37
C VAL A 1143 3.07 32.70 37.63
N THR A 1144 3.52 33.58 36.73
CA THR A 1144 3.13 34.99 36.64
C THR A 1144 2.01 35.17 35.61
N VAL A 1145 0.97 35.95 35.97
CA VAL A 1145 -0.12 36.32 35.06
C VAL A 1145 0.20 37.72 34.56
N ASP A 1146 0.37 37.88 33.24
CA ASP A 1146 0.58 39.20 32.65
C ASP A 1146 -0.68 40.04 32.82
N PRO A 1147 -0.56 41.36 33.09
CA PRO A 1147 -1.72 42.23 33.28
C PRO A 1147 -2.74 42.20 32.14
N LYS A 1148 -2.28 41.92 30.90
CA LYS A 1148 -3.12 41.82 29.69
C LYS A 1148 -4.03 40.59 29.67
N ASP A 1149 -3.65 39.52 30.38
CA ASP A 1149 -4.40 38.26 30.41
C ASP A 1149 -5.22 38.09 31.70
N TYR A 1150 -5.06 38.99 32.67
CA TYR A 1150 -5.65 38.86 34.00
C TYR A 1150 -7.18 38.84 33.93
N ASP A 1151 -7.82 39.75 33.19
CA ASP A 1151 -9.28 39.79 33.00
C ASP A 1151 -9.82 38.46 32.42
N LYS A 1152 -9.18 37.97 31.35
CA LYS A 1152 -9.56 36.69 30.71
C LYS A 1152 -9.61 35.54 31.73
N TYR A 1153 -8.60 35.43 32.59
CA TYR A 1153 -8.50 34.35 33.57
C TYR A 1153 -9.34 34.59 34.82
N LEU A 1154 -9.54 35.85 35.22
CA LEU A 1154 -10.48 36.27 36.26
C LEU A 1154 -11.92 35.93 35.89
N SER A 1155 -12.33 36.24 34.67
CA SER A 1155 -13.65 35.88 34.12
C SER A 1155 -13.88 34.36 34.11
N LYS A 1156 -12.86 33.57 33.75
CA LYS A 1156 -12.90 32.10 33.82
C LYS A 1156 -12.99 31.60 35.26
N ALA A 1157 -12.22 32.19 36.18
CA ALA A 1157 -12.25 31.86 37.59
C ALA A 1157 -13.64 32.13 38.19
N TYR A 1158 -14.20 33.32 37.95
CA TYR A 1158 -15.54 33.71 38.38
C TYR A 1158 -16.62 32.75 37.88
N LYS A 1159 -16.57 32.33 36.61
CA LYS A 1159 -17.52 31.34 36.07
C LYS A 1159 -17.38 29.97 36.72
N SER A 1160 -16.16 29.56 37.08
CA SER A 1160 -15.86 28.20 37.58
C SER A 1160 -16.21 27.92 39.04
N VAL A 1161 -16.24 28.94 39.91
CA VAL A 1161 -16.52 28.75 41.36
C VAL A 1161 -18.02 28.70 41.60
N ASP A 1162 -18.50 27.76 42.41
CA ASP A 1162 -19.94 27.57 42.65
C ASP A 1162 -20.44 28.44 43.81
N PHE A 1163 -21.20 29.50 43.48
CA PHE A 1163 -21.94 30.34 44.43
C PHE A 1163 -23.07 31.08 43.68
N LYS A 1164 -24.06 31.63 44.40
CA LYS A 1164 -25.26 32.25 43.82
C LYS A 1164 -24.93 33.53 43.06
N LYS A 1165 -24.77 33.43 41.73
CA LYS A 1165 -24.45 34.55 40.84
C LYS A 1165 -25.70 35.26 40.33
N PRO A 1166 -25.68 36.60 40.17
CA PRO A 1166 -26.77 37.33 39.54
C PRO A 1166 -26.95 36.85 38.10
N ARG A 1167 -28.18 36.48 37.74
CA ARG A 1167 -28.55 36.09 36.38
C ARG A 1167 -29.14 37.29 35.64
N ASN A 1168 -28.87 37.39 34.34
CA ASN A 1168 -29.55 38.35 33.49
C ASN A 1168 -31.01 37.92 33.22
N PHE A 1169 -31.79 38.76 32.56
CA PHE A 1169 -33.21 38.51 32.24
C PHE A 1169 -33.46 37.23 31.40
N VAL A 1170 -32.40 36.59 30.87
CA VAL A 1170 -32.45 35.36 30.05
C VAL A 1170 -31.92 34.13 30.82
N GLY A 1171 -31.70 34.25 32.13
CA GLY A 1171 -31.26 33.14 32.98
C GLY A 1171 -29.78 32.77 32.88
N LEU A 1172 -28.97 33.52 32.12
CA LEU A 1172 -27.52 33.35 32.02
C LEU A 1172 -26.80 34.15 33.11
N THR A 1173 -25.65 33.67 33.60
CA THR A 1173 -24.85 34.39 34.61
C THR A 1173 -24.38 35.74 34.05
N LYS A 1174 -24.69 36.84 34.76
CA LYS A 1174 -24.29 38.20 34.37
C LYS A 1174 -22.76 38.32 34.51
N SER A 1175 -22.08 38.78 33.45
CA SER A 1175 -20.65 39.16 33.55
C SER A 1175 -20.58 40.46 34.33
N LEU A 1176 -19.82 40.47 35.44
CA LEU A 1176 -19.59 41.67 36.25
C LEU A 1176 -18.26 42.33 35.81
N PRO A 1177 -18.06 43.63 36.05
CA PRO A 1177 -16.74 44.26 35.93
C PRO A 1177 -15.69 43.56 36.80
N ASP A 1178 -14.41 43.65 36.43
CA ASP A 1178 -13.29 42.96 37.09
C ASP A 1178 -13.25 43.16 38.61
N ASP A 1179 -13.46 44.39 39.08
CA ASP A 1179 -13.43 44.70 40.50
C ASP A 1179 -14.61 44.06 41.26
N GLU A 1180 -15.78 43.97 40.63
CA GLU A 1180 -16.94 43.26 41.17
C GLU A 1180 -16.74 41.74 41.16
N MET A 1181 -16.09 41.18 40.12
CA MET A 1181 -15.73 39.75 40.07
C MET A 1181 -14.70 39.39 41.14
N LYS A 1182 -13.68 40.23 41.33
CA LYS A 1182 -12.67 40.08 42.39
C LYS A 1182 -13.34 40.15 43.76
N SER A 1183 -14.18 41.16 43.99
CA SER A 1183 -14.88 41.32 45.27
C SER A 1183 -15.83 40.15 45.55
N ALA A 1184 -16.54 39.64 44.55
CA ALA A 1184 -17.44 38.50 44.72
C ALA A 1184 -16.67 37.20 45.01
N LEU A 1185 -15.54 36.97 44.33
CA LEU A 1185 -14.66 35.83 44.61
C LEU A 1185 -14.00 35.93 46.00
N ALA A 1186 -13.56 37.12 46.38
CA ALA A 1186 -12.96 37.38 47.69
C ALA A 1186 -13.99 37.21 48.83
N ALA A 1187 -15.22 37.69 48.65
CA ALA A 1187 -16.29 37.56 49.65
C ALA A 1187 -16.75 36.11 49.87
N ASN A 1188 -16.62 35.25 48.85
CA ASN A 1188 -16.95 33.82 48.93
C ASN A 1188 -15.70 32.93 49.12
N ALA A 1189 -14.55 33.52 49.45
CA ALA A 1189 -13.36 32.75 49.79
C ALA A 1189 -13.58 32.04 51.14
N PRO A 1190 -13.30 30.74 51.25
CA PRO A 1190 -13.50 29.97 52.49
C PRO A 1190 -12.36 30.27 53.49
N ILE A 1191 -12.25 31.52 53.93
CA ILE A 1191 -11.30 31.98 54.94
C ILE A 1191 -12.04 32.08 56.28
N ASP A 1192 -11.60 31.28 57.23
CA ASP A 1192 -12.14 31.11 58.58
C ASP A 1192 -11.03 31.21 59.65
N ASP A 1193 -11.39 31.07 60.93
CA ASP A 1193 -10.43 31.06 62.04
C ASP A 1193 -9.35 29.98 61.90
N ALA A 1194 -9.63 28.88 61.22
CA ALA A 1194 -8.64 27.84 60.92
C ALA A 1194 -7.60 28.34 59.91
N SER A 1195 -8.02 29.08 58.89
CA SER A 1195 -7.14 29.72 57.90
C SER A 1195 -6.18 30.73 58.54
N LEU A 1196 -6.70 31.53 59.49
CA LEU A 1196 -5.89 32.47 60.29
C LEU A 1196 -4.93 31.74 61.23
N ARG A 1197 -5.38 30.68 61.90
CA ARG A 1197 -4.54 29.84 62.76
C ARG A 1197 -3.41 29.17 61.98
N GLN A 1198 -3.71 28.70 60.78
CA GLN A 1198 -2.73 28.11 59.88
C GLN A 1198 -1.69 29.14 59.44
N LEU A 1199 -2.09 30.36 59.08
CA LEU A 1199 -1.15 31.44 58.73
C LEU A 1199 -0.21 31.77 59.90
N ALA A 1200 -0.75 31.89 61.12
CA ALA A 1200 0.03 32.14 62.32
C ALA A 1200 1.05 31.00 62.58
N GLN A 1201 0.63 29.75 62.45
CA GLN A 1201 1.52 28.59 62.57
C GLN A 1201 2.60 28.56 61.48
N GLN A 1202 2.25 28.86 60.23
CA GLN A 1202 3.21 28.92 59.11
C GLN A 1202 4.28 29.99 59.34
N ARG A 1203 3.91 31.16 59.91
CA ARG A 1203 4.88 32.19 60.29
C ARG A 1203 5.86 31.68 61.35
N ALA A 1204 5.35 31.07 62.43
CA ALA A 1204 6.19 30.49 63.48
C ALA A 1204 7.08 29.35 62.96
N GLN A 1205 6.56 28.50 62.10
CA GLN A 1205 7.30 27.43 61.44
C GLN A 1205 8.38 27.96 60.51
N SER A 1206 8.12 29.04 59.77
CA SER A 1206 9.12 29.64 58.88
C SER A 1206 10.33 30.16 59.67
N VAL A 1207 10.08 30.75 60.84
CA VAL A 1207 11.16 31.11 61.76
C VAL A 1207 11.85 29.88 62.34
N GLN A 1208 11.11 28.88 62.81
CA GLN A 1208 11.69 27.63 63.33
C GLN A 1208 12.59 26.94 62.31
N GLN A 1209 12.15 26.86 61.06
CA GLN A 1209 12.87 26.23 59.97
C GLN A 1209 14.16 26.98 59.64
N TYR A 1210 14.18 28.31 59.75
CA TYR A 1210 15.39 29.10 59.60
C TYR A 1210 16.43 28.80 60.69
N LEU A 1211 15.97 28.46 61.90
CA LEU A 1211 16.80 28.17 63.07
C LEU A 1211 17.25 26.70 63.14
N ASP A 1212 16.57 25.80 62.43
CA ASP A 1212 16.87 24.37 62.37
C ASP A 1212 18.29 24.13 61.82
N GLY A 1213 19.10 23.38 62.57
CA GLY A 1213 20.52 23.16 62.27
C GLY A 1213 21.47 24.29 62.68
N LYS A 1214 20.96 25.47 63.09
CA LYS A 1214 21.76 26.59 63.63
C LYS A 1214 21.73 26.66 65.17
N ILE A 1215 20.65 26.19 65.80
CA ILE A 1215 20.49 26.02 67.25
C ILE A 1215 19.91 24.63 67.50
N ASP A 1216 20.22 24.01 68.64
CA ASP A 1216 19.64 22.73 69.05
C ASP A 1216 18.09 22.82 69.08
N SER A 1217 17.42 21.96 68.30
CA SER A 1217 15.97 21.95 68.11
C SER A 1217 15.20 21.62 69.40
N SER A 1218 15.84 21.04 70.43
CA SER A 1218 15.25 20.84 71.75
C SER A 1218 15.02 22.14 72.52
N ARG A 1219 15.66 23.24 72.10
CA ARG A 1219 15.59 24.56 72.75
C ARG A 1219 14.57 25.49 72.13
N VAL A 1220 13.93 25.11 71.02
CA VAL A 1220 12.97 25.96 70.30
C VAL A 1220 11.60 25.29 70.30
N PHE A 1221 10.60 25.97 70.87
CA PHE A 1221 9.22 25.46 70.99
C PHE A 1221 8.27 26.34 70.21
N ILE A 1222 7.40 25.79 69.37
CA ILE A 1222 6.26 26.55 68.86
C ILE A 1222 5.16 26.45 69.90
N VAL A 1223 4.59 27.59 70.29
CA VAL A 1223 3.46 27.64 71.22
C VAL A 1223 2.19 28.08 70.49
N ALA A 1224 1.04 27.91 71.16
CA ALA A 1224 -0.26 28.21 70.58
C ALA A 1224 -0.28 29.62 69.95
N PRO A 1225 -0.71 29.73 68.67
CA PRO A 1225 -0.74 31.00 67.98
C PRO A 1225 -1.80 31.93 68.58
N LYS A 1226 -1.56 33.24 68.49
CA LYS A 1226 -2.56 34.26 68.82
C LYS A 1226 -3.27 34.72 67.55
N LEU A 1227 -4.59 34.63 67.55
CA LEU A 1227 -5.42 34.98 66.40
C LEU A 1227 -5.92 36.43 66.42
N ASN A 1228 -5.32 37.27 67.24
CA ASN A 1228 -5.66 38.66 67.41
C ASN A 1228 -4.40 39.51 67.66
N ALA A 1229 -4.55 40.83 67.53
CA ALA A 1229 -3.49 41.79 67.80
C ALA A 1229 -3.33 42.14 69.30
N ASP A 1230 -4.13 41.53 70.18
CA ASP A 1230 -4.20 41.91 71.59
C ASP A 1230 -2.89 41.63 72.36
N GLY A 1231 -2.49 42.59 73.20
CA GLY A 1231 -1.31 42.48 74.05
C GLY A 1231 0.02 42.86 73.40
N ILE A 1232 0.01 43.48 72.21
CA ILE A 1232 1.16 44.18 71.64
C ILE A 1232 1.25 45.57 72.28
N LYS A 1233 2.37 45.86 72.98
CA LYS A 1233 2.61 47.16 73.63
C LYS A 1233 3.72 47.98 72.96
N ASP A 1234 4.44 47.36 72.03
CA ASP A 1234 5.47 47.97 71.19
C ASP A 1234 4.87 48.54 69.89
N LYS A 1235 5.63 49.34 69.14
CA LYS A 1235 5.19 49.98 67.88
C LYS A 1235 5.36 49.09 66.63
N GLY A 1236 5.70 47.81 66.78
CA GLY A 1236 5.92 46.88 65.67
C GLY A 1236 4.63 46.44 64.98
N ALA A 1237 4.78 45.84 63.79
CA ALA A 1237 3.65 45.28 63.03
C ALA A 1237 2.87 44.23 63.84
N THR A 1238 1.54 44.20 63.67
CA THR A 1238 0.67 43.24 64.38
C THR A 1238 0.76 41.82 63.79
N THR A 1239 1.22 41.70 62.55
CA THR A 1239 1.48 40.47 61.80
C THR A 1239 2.90 39.98 62.02
N ARG A 1240 3.12 39.17 63.07
CA ARG A 1240 4.49 38.83 63.53
C ARG A 1240 4.61 37.47 64.20
N VAL A 1241 5.84 37.05 64.45
CA VAL A 1241 6.20 35.96 65.38
C VAL A 1241 6.93 36.57 66.56
N ASP A 1242 6.38 36.44 67.77
CA ASP A 1242 7.06 36.88 68.99
C ASP A 1242 8.00 35.78 69.52
N PHE A 1243 9.11 36.20 70.14
CA PHE A 1243 10.06 35.33 70.81
C PHE A 1243 9.89 35.43 72.33
N GLY A 1244 9.49 34.33 72.95
CA GLY A 1244 9.50 34.17 74.41
C GLY A 1244 10.78 33.48 74.86
N LEU A 1245 11.72 34.21 75.44
CA LEU A 1245 12.93 33.62 76.01
C LEU A 1245 12.64 33.11 77.44
N LYS A 1246 13.06 31.89 77.75
CA LYS A 1246 12.89 31.24 79.06
C LYS A 1246 14.18 30.66 79.59
#